data_AF-A0AAD8K8M8-F1
#
_entry.id   AF-A0AAD8K8M8-F1
#
_cell.length_a   1.000
_cell.length_b   1.000
_cell.length_c   1.000
_cell.angle_alpha   90.00
_cell.angle_beta   90.00
_cell.angle_gamma   90.00
#
_symmetry.space_group_name_H-M   'P 1'
#
loop_
_entity.id
_entity.type
_entity.pdbx_description
1 polymer ?
#
loop_
_entity_poly.entity_id
_entity_poly.type
_entity_poly.pdbx_seq_one_letter_code
_entity_poly.pdbx_strand_id
1 'polypeptide(L)'
;MGKRRRRSSSSSSATSSSSSTDISSSYSTTYDHSDAQLLFGVMLAAISNREPTSQGTIVIQKALHHLLLSLLSKSPSSFFPSHKTLHTPLISLLPALLNSRCSEIACSSLEIVGAASLFSIEMNEQIGLDDEIVKGLITAVVSSRRSVSMAACNALLDLFTTSVGRCKLLDFSAIDSFISCFLQVSKSSIPSVSLVMEELDGKTFFRIGFMEDEYIISLLHVVIILINDCTLEQLGKIPKGLSKNLLTYLAELWAQIHKHIPTDAVQDSERNFYLSNIRTNNLAESLFRLSMEGIFTAPSKFPEVKKSIFHNKFESFIVNHWEKSPLLMKNLSNSSLRNNIFSSFSQFLWSKETVSSFLACLLQDFSSTPPISSDELDIINFLKEARENIGCPLIYQQDIRVVKTLESKCELHFFHGFHAPYFLNSHDILRCEEAYNDGYTFALRGMEYHFKDIAAVSEGLSCLFGQPSTGVNMYLTPPNSQGLARHRDDHCVLVCQIRGVKRWKVFSNPCPWLPRLYENVDLEGEIGDEIIDGYTEFILREGDILYIPRGFPHEACTITDDDETNGNAEFSLHLTLAIEIEPPFEWEGFVHVALHHWGHNHNLSRNTSHDHSSHDLDDVSVHLMHIAVKLIGDVDPTCRKACLIGAASLPLFTDDFLETHQRSIFDHLLSKVNSDSNFNDVFTSLEVAIRKNEDLFESLRWVHHLDQKISSMAMEDLFYLVVHQKNKVEAAFMEAKTKFCNEVVFDNVVHHYNLLLGKYRSMRKQYTNGMLALSCF
;
A
#
# COMPACT_ATOMS: atom_id res chain seq x y z
N MET A 1 24.73 14.01 -3.41
CA MET A 1 25.86 14.56 -4.21
C MET A 1 26.31 13.52 -5.23
N GLY A 2 25.79 13.57 -6.45
CA GLY A 2 26.17 12.65 -7.53
C GLY A 2 27.45 13.09 -8.23
N LYS A 3 28.45 12.21 -8.33
CA LYS A 3 29.60 12.41 -9.22
C LYS A 3 29.14 12.22 -10.66
N ARG A 4 29.05 13.31 -11.42
CA ARG A 4 28.89 13.25 -12.88
C ARG A 4 30.17 12.65 -13.49
N ARG A 5 30.08 11.50 -14.18
CA ARG A 5 31.20 10.92 -14.94
C ARG A 5 31.57 11.84 -16.11
N ARG A 6 32.86 12.17 -16.25
CA ARG A 6 33.42 12.89 -17.40
C ARG A 6 33.18 12.08 -18.68
N ARG A 7 32.51 12.64 -19.68
CA ARG A 7 32.47 12.11 -21.05
C ARG A 7 33.84 12.37 -21.71
N SER A 8 34.45 11.32 -22.25
CA SER A 8 35.68 11.35 -23.04
C SER A 8 35.41 11.97 -24.41
N SER A 9 36.07 13.09 -24.72
CA SER A 9 36.19 13.59 -26.09
C SER A 9 37.31 12.84 -26.81
N SER A 10 36.97 12.25 -27.95
CA SER A 10 37.90 11.63 -28.89
C SER A 10 38.84 12.69 -29.48
N SER A 11 40.14 12.59 -29.20
CA SER A 11 41.18 13.42 -29.82
C SER A 11 41.79 12.69 -31.03
N SER A 12 41.56 13.27 -32.22
CA SER A 12 42.34 12.97 -33.41
C SER A 12 43.73 13.59 -33.29
N SER A 13 44.76 12.78 -33.51
CA SER A 13 46.17 13.11 -33.50
C SER A 13 46.59 14.09 -34.61
N ALA A 14 47.29 15.16 -34.25
CA ALA A 14 48.29 15.79 -35.12
C ALA A 14 49.36 16.49 -34.25
N THR A 15 50.59 16.03 -34.41
CA THR A 15 51.82 16.52 -33.81
C THR A 15 52.33 17.79 -34.51
N SER A 16 52.71 18.82 -33.74
CA SER A 16 53.90 19.63 -34.03
C SER A 16 54.33 20.44 -32.80
N SER A 17 55.59 20.28 -32.45
CA SER A 17 56.36 20.88 -31.37
C SER A 17 56.72 22.36 -31.60
N SER A 18 56.68 23.19 -30.55
CA SER A 18 57.82 24.04 -30.16
C SER A 18 57.56 24.81 -28.84
N SER A 19 58.57 24.77 -27.99
CA SER A 19 58.83 25.50 -26.73
C SER A 19 58.45 26.98 -26.70
N SER A 20 57.96 27.50 -25.55
CA SER A 20 58.81 28.08 -24.48
C SER A 20 58.02 28.97 -23.50
N THR A 21 58.33 28.78 -22.22
CA THR A 21 58.35 29.74 -21.10
C THR A 21 57.04 30.33 -20.56
N ASP A 22 56.69 29.82 -19.39
CA ASP A 22 55.87 30.44 -18.35
C ASP A 22 56.23 31.89 -18.07
N ILE A 23 55.23 32.77 -18.10
CA ILE A 23 55.15 33.92 -17.19
C ILE A 23 53.77 33.86 -16.53
N SER A 24 53.80 33.52 -15.25
CA SER A 24 52.70 33.59 -14.30
C SER A 24 52.09 34.99 -14.26
N SER A 25 50.80 35.11 -14.55
CA SER A 25 49.96 36.16 -13.99
C SER A 25 48.82 35.53 -13.20
N SER A 26 48.85 35.80 -11.91
CA SER A 26 47.85 35.44 -10.91
C SER A 26 46.53 36.14 -11.22
N TYR A 27 45.56 35.42 -11.80
CA TYR A 27 44.16 35.84 -11.77
C TYR A 27 43.48 35.28 -10.52
N SER A 28 43.42 36.16 -9.51
CA SER A 28 42.58 36.07 -8.32
C SER A 28 41.11 35.88 -8.71
N THR A 29 40.56 34.71 -8.43
CA THR A 29 39.12 34.41 -8.59
C THR A 29 38.32 34.95 -7.40
N THR A 30 38.05 36.24 -7.40
CA THR A 30 37.02 36.88 -6.59
C THR A 30 35.91 37.35 -7.54
N TYR A 31 34.78 36.64 -7.53
CA TYR A 31 33.61 36.96 -8.34
C TYR A 31 33.04 38.32 -7.88
N ASP A 32 33.11 39.33 -8.74
CA ASP A 32 32.66 40.68 -8.42
C ASP A 32 31.23 40.91 -8.93
N HIS A 33 30.42 41.66 -8.18
CA HIS A 33 29.00 41.90 -8.48
C HIS A 33 28.79 42.66 -9.82
N SER A 34 29.86 43.29 -10.33
CA SER A 34 29.89 44.08 -11.57
C SER A 34 29.87 43.21 -12.84
N ASP A 35 30.53 42.04 -12.83
CA ASP A 35 30.60 41.15 -14.00
C ASP A 35 29.25 40.50 -14.32
N ALA A 36 28.46 40.17 -13.28
CA ALA A 36 27.13 39.60 -13.46
C ALA A 36 26.11 40.62 -14.03
N GLN A 37 26.21 41.89 -13.61
CA GLN A 37 25.39 42.97 -14.16
C GLN A 37 25.74 43.28 -15.62
N LEU A 38 27.03 43.26 -15.95
CA LEU A 38 27.50 43.42 -17.33
C LEU A 38 26.99 42.27 -18.21
N LEU A 39 27.11 41.03 -17.74
CA LEU A 39 26.62 39.84 -18.45
C LEU A 39 25.10 39.91 -18.68
N PHE A 40 24.33 40.29 -17.64
CA PHE A 40 22.88 40.50 -17.74
C PHE A 40 22.53 41.55 -18.79
N GLY A 41 23.16 42.73 -18.75
CA GLY A 41 22.89 43.81 -19.69
C GLY A 41 23.19 43.42 -21.14
N VAL A 42 24.31 42.72 -21.37
CA VAL A 42 24.71 42.22 -22.69
C VAL A 42 23.71 41.17 -23.21
N MET A 43 23.29 40.23 -22.35
CA MET A 43 22.30 39.22 -22.74
C MET A 43 20.93 39.84 -22.99
N LEU A 44 20.45 40.74 -22.14
CA LEU A 44 19.17 41.43 -22.31
C LEU A 44 19.13 42.22 -23.62
N ALA A 45 20.20 42.95 -23.95
CA ALA A 45 20.33 43.67 -25.21
C ALA A 45 20.30 42.73 -26.42
N ALA A 46 20.96 41.58 -26.33
CA ALA A 46 20.97 40.58 -27.40
C ALA A 46 19.60 39.90 -27.59
N ILE A 47 18.87 39.61 -26.50
CA ILE A 47 17.51 39.03 -26.53
C ILE A 47 16.49 40.04 -27.08
N SER A 48 16.63 41.32 -26.73
CA SER A 48 15.69 42.38 -27.12
C SER A 48 15.76 42.76 -28.60
N ASN A 49 16.74 42.23 -29.34
CA ASN A 49 16.97 42.57 -30.73
C ASN A 49 16.00 41.81 -31.65
N ARG A 50 15.15 42.52 -32.39
CA ARG A 50 14.04 41.94 -33.17
C ARG A 50 14.46 41.10 -34.37
N GLU A 51 15.69 41.30 -34.87
CA GLU A 51 16.31 40.44 -35.88
C GLU A 51 17.49 39.69 -35.25
N PRO A 52 17.41 38.35 -35.11
CA PRO A 52 18.51 37.56 -34.56
C PRO A 52 19.70 37.59 -35.53
N THR A 53 20.68 38.43 -35.25
CA THR A 53 21.96 38.41 -35.96
C THR A 53 22.80 37.23 -35.47
N SER A 54 23.59 36.62 -36.36
CA SER A 54 24.52 35.54 -35.98
C SER A 54 25.45 35.96 -34.83
N GLN A 55 25.82 37.25 -34.78
CA GLN A 55 26.65 37.82 -33.74
C GLN A 55 25.96 37.86 -32.36
N GLY A 56 24.66 38.21 -32.29
CA GLY A 56 23.89 38.23 -31.05
C GLY A 56 23.74 36.82 -30.44
N THR A 57 23.51 35.81 -31.27
CA THR A 57 23.45 34.41 -30.85
C THR A 57 24.77 33.93 -30.24
N ILE A 58 25.90 34.27 -30.86
CA ILE A 58 27.24 33.91 -30.36
C ILE A 58 27.53 34.56 -29.00
N VAL A 59 27.13 35.81 -28.82
CA VAL A 59 27.30 36.53 -27.54
C VAL A 59 26.51 35.84 -26.43
N ILE A 60 25.25 35.49 -26.68
CA ILE A 60 24.42 34.75 -25.73
C ILE A 60 25.04 33.38 -25.41
N GLN A 61 25.46 32.61 -26.42
CA GLN A 61 26.08 31.30 -26.20
C GLN A 61 27.35 31.37 -25.34
N LYS A 62 28.24 32.32 -25.61
CA LYS A 62 29.46 32.52 -24.80
C LYS A 62 29.12 32.90 -23.36
N ALA A 63 28.13 33.76 -23.17
CA ALA A 63 27.65 34.15 -21.84
C ALA A 63 27.09 32.96 -21.06
N LEU A 64 26.25 32.14 -21.70
CA LEU A 64 25.67 30.93 -21.10
C LEU A 64 26.77 29.90 -20.75
N HIS A 65 27.75 29.69 -21.65
CA HIS A 65 28.85 28.77 -21.39
C HIS A 65 29.69 29.21 -20.18
N HIS A 66 30.00 30.50 -20.08
CA HIS A 66 30.72 31.05 -18.93
C HIS A 66 29.94 30.87 -17.63
N LEU A 67 28.62 31.10 -17.66
CA LEU A 67 27.74 30.91 -16.51
C LEU A 67 27.69 29.45 -16.05
N LEU A 68 27.58 28.52 -16.99
CA LEU A 68 27.56 27.08 -16.72
C LEU A 68 28.88 26.62 -16.07
N LEU A 69 30.03 27.06 -16.60
CA LEU A 69 31.33 26.76 -15.99
C LEU A 69 31.42 27.28 -14.55
N SER A 70 30.89 28.47 -14.29
CA SER A 70 30.83 29.05 -12.94
C SER A 70 30.06 28.15 -11.97
N LEU A 71 28.86 27.71 -12.37
CA LEU A 71 28.00 26.82 -11.58
C LEU A 71 28.67 25.47 -11.30
N LEU A 72 29.41 24.93 -12.26
CA LEU A 72 30.09 23.64 -12.14
C LEU A 72 31.42 23.73 -11.36
N SER A 73 32.00 24.93 -11.18
CA SER A 73 33.36 25.11 -10.64
C SER A 73 33.50 24.99 -9.11
N LYS A 74 32.60 24.28 -8.41
CA LYS A 74 32.75 24.03 -6.97
C LYS A 74 34.09 23.35 -6.65
N SER A 75 35.00 24.07 -5.98
CA SER A 75 36.16 23.46 -5.33
C SER A 75 35.70 22.76 -4.04
N PRO A 76 36.18 21.54 -3.73
CA PRO A 76 35.73 20.79 -2.56
C PRO A 76 36.22 21.31 -1.20
N SER A 77 36.90 22.47 -1.13
CA SER A 77 37.77 22.82 0.01
C SER A 77 37.53 24.17 0.68
N SER A 78 36.41 24.88 0.46
CA SER A 78 36.12 26.10 1.21
C SER A 78 35.09 25.87 2.33
N PHE A 79 35.58 25.79 3.57
CA PHE A 79 34.84 25.58 4.82
C PHE A 79 34.01 26.80 5.30
N PHE A 80 33.54 27.67 4.39
CA PHE A 80 32.69 28.82 4.71
C PHE A 80 31.54 28.98 3.69
N PRO A 81 30.28 29.11 4.13
CA PRO A 81 29.14 29.30 3.24
C PRO A 81 29.11 30.76 2.79
N SER A 82 29.82 31.08 1.71
CA SER A 82 29.47 32.29 0.96
C SER A 82 28.20 31.98 0.17
N HIS A 83 27.12 32.70 0.45
CA HIS A 83 25.86 32.69 -0.29
C HIS A 83 26.11 33.09 -1.75
N LYS A 84 26.67 32.18 -2.56
CA LYS A 84 26.78 32.34 -4.01
C LYS A 84 25.45 31.97 -4.64
N THR A 85 24.40 32.75 -4.42
CA THR A 85 23.21 32.63 -5.26
C THR A 85 23.58 33.11 -6.67
N LEU A 86 23.15 32.41 -7.70
CA LEU A 86 23.10 32.96 -9.06
C LEU A 86 22.38 34.31 -8.95
N HIS A 87 23.03 35.40 -9.39
CA HIS A 87 22.46 36.74 -9.23
C HIS A 87 21.06 36.79 -9.87
N THR A 88 20.04 37.19 -9.08
CA THR A 88 18.62 37.27 -9.45
C THR A 88 18.33 37.87 -10.84
N PRO A 89 19.07 38.89 -11.34
CA PRO A 89 18.88 39.39 -12.70
C PRO A 89 19.08 38.33 -13.79
N LEU A 90 20.05 37.42 -13.66
CA LEU A 90 20.29 36.40 -14.69
C LEU A 90 19.19 35.34 -14.73
N ILE A 91 18.59 35.02 -13.58
CA ILE A 91 17.42 34.12 -13.47
C ILE A 91 16.25 34.73 -14.25
N SER A 92 16.04 36.04 -14.15
CA SER A 92 14.93 36.73 -14.85
C SER A 92 14.99 36.65 -16.39
N LEU A 93 16.15 36.30 -16.97
CA LEU A 93 16.29 36.09 -18.41
C LEU A 93 15.94 34.66 -18.85
N LEU A 94 15.91 33.69 -17.92
CA LEU A 94 15.71 32.27 -18.24
C LEU A 94 14.40 32.01 -18.98
N PRO A 95 13.23 32.56 -18.59
CA PRO A 95 11.98 32.30 -19.33
C PRO A 95 12.06 32.67 -20.82
N ALA A 96 12.72 33.78 -21.15
CA ALA A 96 12.89 34.21 -22.54
C ALA A 96 13.87 33.32 -23.31
N LEU A 97 14.94 32.87 -22.64
CA LEU A 97 15.98 32.05 -23.25
C LEU A 97 15.54 30.59 -23.45
N LEU A 98 14.77 30.03 -22.52
CA LEU A 98 14.16 28.69 -22.62
C LEU A 98 13.24 28.58 -23.84
N ASN A 99 12.51 29.66 -24.15
CA ASN A 99 11.60 29.74 -25.30
C ASN A 99 12.29 30.23 -26.59
N SER A 100 13.63 30.24 -26.64
CA SER A 100 14.37 30.68 -27.81
C SER A 100 14.13 29.79 -29.03
N ARG A 101 13.98 30.41 -30.21
CA ARG A 101 13.91 29.69 -31.50
C ARG A 101 15.23 29.03 -31.90
N CYS A 102 16.35 29.37 -31.24
CA CYS A 102 17.65 28.75 -31.45
C CYS A 102 17.82 27.58 -30.48
N SER A 103 17.98 26.37 -31.02
CA SER A 103 18.08 25.13 -30.21
C SER A 103 19.28 25.16 -29.28
N GLU A 104 20.39 25.71 -29.73
CA GLU A 104 21.63 25.79 -28.95
C GLU A 104 21.44 26.70 -27.73
N ILE A 105 20.80 27.86 -27.91
CA ILE A 105 20.49 28.77 -26.80
C ILE A 105 19.54 28.08 -25.82
N ALA A 106 18.44 27.50 -26.29
CA ALA A 106 17.47 26.82 -25.44
C ALA A 106 18.12 25.67 -24.65
N CYS A 107 18.94 24.82 -25.30
CA CYS A 107 19.64 23.72 -24.65
C CYS A 107 20.63 24.23 -23.59
N SER A 108 21.46 25.22 -23.91
CA SER A 108 22.40 25.79 -22.93
C SER A 108 21.69 26.44 -21.74
N SER A 109 20.54 27.06 -21.96
CA SER A 109 19.72 27.61 -20.87
C SER A 109 19.11 26.52 -20.00
N LEU A 110 18.64 25.41 -20.57
CA LEU A 110 18.17 24.24 -19.81
C LEU A 110 19.29 23.60 -18.99
N GLU A 111 20.50 23.49 -19.55
CA GLU A 111 21.67 23.01 -18.81
C GLU A 111 22.02 23.91 -17.61
N ILE A 112 21.88 25.23 -17.77
CA ILE A 112 22.04 26.18 -16.65
C ILE A 112 20.96 25.98 -15.60
N VAL A 113 19.70 25.80 -15.99
CA VAL A 113 18.60 25.50 -15.05
C VAL A 113 18.94 24.27 -14.23
N GLY A 114 19.29 23.15 -14.85
CA GLY A 114 19.68 21.92 -14.13
C GLY A 114 20.90 22.11 -13.23
N ALA A 115 21.96 22.74 -13.73
CA ALA A 115 23.16 23.01 -12.94
C ALA A 115 22.89 23.93 -11.74
N ALA A 116 22.02 24.93 -11.90
CA ALA A 116 21.60 25.83 -10.83
C ALA A 116 20.71 25.11 -9.81
N SER A 117 19.82 24.22 -10.25
CA SER A 117 19.02 23.36 -9.38
C SER A 117 19.86 22.42 -8.51
N LEU A 118 21.04 21.99 -8.98
CA LEU A 118 21.98 21.20 -8.18
C LEU A 118 22.95 22.05 -7.34
N PHE A 119 22.94 23.38 -7.52
CA PHE A 119 23.90 24.26 -6.89
C PHE A 119 23.62 24.44 -5.39
N SER A 120 22.38 24.71 -5.00
CA SER A 120 21.93 24.73 -3.60
C SER A 120 20.43 24.46 -3.51
N ILE A 121 19.95 24.12 -2.31
CA ILE A 121 18.52 23.88 -2.07
C ILE A 121 17.74 25.19 -2.33
N GLU A 122 18.23 26.33 -1.85
CA GLU A 122 17.57 27.62 -2.03
C GLU A 122 17.45 28.01 -3.51
N MET A 123 18.49 27.74 -4.31
CA MET A 123 18.47 28.00 -5.76
C MET A 123 17.48 27.07 -6.47
N ASN A 124 17.43 25.79 -6.07
CA ASN A 124 16.48 24.84 -6.59
C ASN A 124 15.03 25.30 -6.34
N GLU A 125 14.74 25.69 -5.11
CA GLU A 125 13.41 26.19 -4.72
C GLU A 125 13.06 27.50 -5.45
N GLN A 126 14.01 28.43 -5.61
CA GLN A 126 13.80 29.65 -6.38
C GLN A 126 13.43 29.35 -7.84
N ILE A 127 14.13 28.43 -8.49
CA ILE A 127 13.84 28.00 -9.87
C ILE A 127 12.47 27.29 -9.92
N GLY A 128 12.18 26.43 -8.95
CA GLY A 128 10.94 25.65 -8.89
C GLY A 128 9.70 26.50 -8.57
N LEU A 129 9.84 27.64 -7.89
CA LEU A 129 8.74 28.55 -7.56
C LEU A 129 8.43 29.57 -8.67
N ASP A 130 9.35 29.80 -9.60
CA ASP A 130 9.15 30.74 -10.70
C ASP A 130 8.24 30.15 -11.80
N ASP A 131 7.00 30.66 -11.86
CA ASP A 131 5.97 30.19 -12.78
C ASP A 131 6.42 30.21 -14.26
N GLU A 132 7.18 31.22 -14.67
CA GLU A 132 7.55 31.38 -16.08
C GLU A 132 8.71 30.47 -16.47
N ILE A 133 9.64 30.20 -15.55
CA ILE A 133 10.66 29.17 -15.73
C ILE A 133 10.01 27.79 -15.84
N VAL A 134 9.08 27.47 -14.93
CA VAL A 134 8.38 26.17 -14.92
C VAL A 134 7.55 25.99 -16.21
N LYS A 135 6.80 26.99 -16.66
CA LYS A 135 6.10 26.94 -17.96
C LYS A 135 7.06 26.78 -19.15
N GLY A 136 8.22 27.44 -19.09
CA GLY A 136 9.29 27.26 -20.08
C GLY A 136 9.82 25.83 -20.13
N LEU A 137 10.02 25.20 -18.96
CA LEU A 137 10.41 23.79 -18.85
C LEU A 137 9.34 22.85 -19.42
N ILE A 138 8.06 23.07 -19.10
CA ILE A 138 6.95 22.29 -19.65
C ILE A 138 6.98 22.36 -21.18
N THR A 139 7.04 23.57 -21.74
CA THR A 139 7.08 23.81 -23.19
C THR A 139 8.30 23.16 -23.85
N ALA A 140 9.46 23.18 -23.17
CA ALA A 140 10.68 22.60 -23.69
C ALA A 140 10.62 21.06 -23.76
N VAL A 141 9.98 20.39 -22.79
CA VAL A 141 9.78 18.94 -22.81
C VAL A 141 8.93 18.51 -24.00
N VAL A 142 7.83 19.21 -24.30
CA VAL A 142 6.98 18.91 -25.47
C VAL A 142 7.51 19.47 -26.80
N SER A 143 8.74 19.96 -26.83
CA SER A 143 9.35 20.49 -28.05
C SER A 143 9.52 19.43 -29.13
N SER A 144 9.20 19.77 -30.37
CA SER A 144 9.47 18.92 -31.54
C SER A 144 10.97 18.72 -31.80
N ARG A 145 11.83 19.54 -31.19
CA ARG A 145 13.29 19.40 -31.27
C ARG A 145 13.77 18.48 -30.15
N ARG A 146 14.15 17.27 -30.55
CA ARG A 146 14.64 16.23 -29.63
C ARG A 146 15.78 16.67 -28.72
N SER A 147 16.74 17.48 -29.19
CA SER A 147 17.83 18.00 -28.35
C SER A 147 17.35 18.89 -27.21
N VAL A 148 16.37 19.75 -27.49
CA VAL A 148 15.76 20.65 -26.49
C VAL A 148 14.94 19.85 -25.49
N SER A 149 14.12 18.90 -25.96
CA SER A 149 13.33 18.03 -25.09
C SER A 149 14.20 17.16 -24.17
N MET A 150 15.29 16.60 -24.70
CA MET A 150 16.27 15.86 -23.91
C MET A 150 16.96 16.73 -22.85
N ALA A 151 17.41 17.93 -23.22
CA ALA A 151 18.00 18.88 -22.27
C ALA A 151 16.99 19.29 -21.18
N ALA A 152 15.71 19.41 -21.54
CA ALA A 152 14.63 19.70 -20.60
C ALA A 152 14.36 18.56 -19.63
N CYS A 153 14.34 17.31 -20.10
CA CYS A 153 14.22 16.16 -19.21
C CYS A 153 15.36 16.12 -18.20
N ASN A 154 16.61 16.35 -18.63
CA ASN A 154 17.76 16.41 -17.72
C ASN A 154 17.63 17.55 -16.69
N ALA A 155 17.24 18.75 -17.14
CA ALA A 155 17.04 19.90 -16.26
C ALA A 155 15.94 19.63 -15.22
N LEU A 156 14.86 18.95 -15.62
CA LEU A 156 13.81 18.52 -14.71
C LEU A 156 14.29 17.48 -13.70
N LEU A 157 15.04 16.47 -14.13
CA LEU A 157 15.59 15.46 -13.21
C LEU A 157 16.54 16.09 -12.18
N ASP A 158 17.30 17.12 -12.57
CA ASP A 158 18.14 17.91 -11.66
C ASP A 158 17.27 18.76 -10.70
N LEU A 159 16.20 19.38 -11.21
CA LEU A 159 15.21 20.12 -10.41
C LEU A 159 14.50 19.22 -9.38
N PHE A 160 14.24 17.96 -9.73
CA PHE A 160 13.53 16.98 -8.90
C PHE A 160 14.32 16.49 -7.69
N THR A 161 15.54 17.00 -7.47
CA THR A 161 16.26 16.80 -6.21
C THR A 161 15.54 17.43 -5.00
N THR A 162 14.59 18.35 -5.21
CA THR A 162 13.63 18.80 -4.20
C THR A 162 12.19 18.56 -4.66
N SER A 163 11.23 18.62 -3.74
CA SER A 163 9.79 18.48 -4.06
C SER A 163 9.17 19.73 -4.68
N VAL A 164 9.75 20.92 -4.49
CA VAL A 164 9.13 22.19 -4.86
C VAL A 164 8.84 22.28 -6.36
N GLY A 165 9.82 21.96 -7.21
CA GLY A 165 9.62 21.93 -8.65
C GLY A 165 8.62 20.87 -9.10
N ARG A 166 8.54 19.72 -8.41
CA ARG A 166 7.58 18.66 -8.71
C ARG A 166 6.16 19.10 -8.40
N CYS A 167 5.91 19.63 -7.20
CA CYS A 167 4.62 20.19 -6.81
C CYS A 167 4.16 21.25 -7.81
N LYS A 168 5.05 22.17 -8.20
CA LYS A 168 4.71 23.26 -9.12
C LYS A 168 4.35 22.76 -10.53
N LEU A 169 5.04 21.74 -11.05
CA LEU A 169 4.68 21.11 -12.33
C LEU A 169 3.32 20.42 -12.27
N LEU A 170 3.01 19.76 -11.15
CA LEU A 170 1.72 19.11 -10.93
C LEU A 170 0.58 20.14 -10.83
N ASP A 171 0.81 21.30 -10.20
CA ASP A 171 -0.15 22.41 -10.17
C ASP A 171 -0.48 22.92 -11.58
N PHE A 172 0.50 22.91 -12.49
CA PHE A 172 0.30 23.25 -13.91
C PHE A 172 -0.23 22.08 -14.77
N SER A 173 -0.58 20.94 -14.16
CA SER A 173 -1.04 19.73 -14.89
C SER A 173 -0.05 19.28 -15.98
N ALA A 174 1.26 19.50 -15.76
CA ALA A 174 2.31 19.18 -16.73
C ALA A 174 2.36 17.69 -17.07
N ILE A 175 1.91 16.84 -16.14
CA ILE A 175 1.91 15.38 -16.28
C ILE A 175 1.15 14.93 -17.55
N ASP A 176 0.02 15.55 -17.88
CA ASP A 176 -0.78 15.17 -19.06
C ASP A 176 0.01 15.35 -20.35
N SER A 177 0.73 16.48 -20.45
CA SER A 177 1.56 16.83 -21.58
C SER A 177 2.77 15.88 -21.69
N PHE A 178 3.36 15.50 -20.56
CA PHE A 178 4.52 14.61 -20.52
C PHE A 178 4.14 13.17 -20.85
N ILE A 179 3.02 12.67 -20.34
CA ILE A 179 2.48 11.35 -20.71
C ILE A 179 2.16 11.31 -22.20
N SER A 180 1.49 12.33 -22.73
CA SER A 180 1.18 12.43 -24.16
C SER A 180 2.45 12.43 -25.01
N CYS A 181 3.46 13.22 -24.63
CA CYS A 181 4.76 13.25 -25.31
C CYS A 181 5.44 11.89 -25.27
N PHE A 182 5.48 11.23 -24.11
CA PHE A 182 6.07 9.92 -23.92
C PHE A 182 5.41 8.86 -24.81
N LEU A 183 4.08 8.81 -24.83
CA LEU A 183 3.31 7.87 -25.65
C LEU A 183 3.47 8.11 -27.15
N GLN A 184 3.82 9.34 -27.58
CA GLN A 184 4.09 9.65 -28.99
C GLN A 184 5.48 9.22 -29.44
N VAL A 185 6.48 9.28 -28.56
CA VAL A 185 7.88 8.99 -28.90
C VAL A 185 8.29 7.55 -28.58
N SER A 186 7.56 6.87 -27.70
CA SER A 186 7.75 5.45 -27.42
C SER A 186 7.35 4.60 -28.63
N LYS A 187 8.13 3.55 -28.90
CA LYS A 187 7.82 2.59 -29.95
C LYS A 187 6.63 1.71 -29.53
N SER A 188 5.97 1.11 -30.51
CA SER A 188 4.91 0.12 -30.26
C SER A 188 5.43 -1.17 -29.59
N SER A 189 6.74 -1.42 -29.57
CA SER A 189 7.36 -2.57 -28.92
C SER A 189 8.11 -2.14 -27.66
N ILE A 190 7.86 -2.83 -26.54
CA ILE A 190 8.53 -2.60 -25.25
C ILE A 190 10.03 -2.90 -25.38
N PRO A 191 10.91 -2.03 -24.86
CA PRO A 191 12.36 -2.23 -24.94
C PRO A 191 12.81 -3.42 -24.08
N SER A 192 13.84 -4.14 -24.55
CA SER A 192 14.50 -5.15 -23.72
C SER A 192 15.19 -4.49 -22.53
N VAL A 193 15.07 -5.12 -21.37
CA VAL A 193 15.60 -4.62 -20.09
C VAL A 193 16.66 -5.55 -19.50
N SER A 194 17.51 -5.00 -18.65
CA SER A 194 18.39 -5.74 -17.75
C SER A 194 18.30 -5.16 -16.35
N LEU A 195 18.59 -5.95 -15.32
CA LEU A 195 18.61 -5.46 -13.94
C LEU A 195 20.05 -5.40 -13.43
N VAL A 196 20.38 -4.27 -12.78
CA VAL A 196 21.65 -4.10 -12.07
C VAL A 196 21.34 -3.99 -10.60
N MET A 197 21.89 -4.91 -9.83
CA MET A 197 21.81 -4.92 -8.37
C MET A 197 22.73 -3.82 -7.80
N GLU A 198 22.19 -2.99 -6.93
CA GLU A 198 22.94 -2.04 -6.12
C GLU A 198 22.60 -2.26 -4.64
N GLU A 199 23.62 -2.19 -3.77
CA GLU A 199 23.46 -2.22 -2.32
C GLU A 199 23.73 -0.81 -1.76
N LEU A 200 22.79 -0.31 -0.96
CA LEU A 200 22.95 0.94 -0.22
C LEU A 200 22.37 0.74 1.18
N ASP A 201 23.14 1.09 2.22
CA ASP A 201 22.73 0.98 3.63
C ASP A 201 22.20 -0.42 4.02
N GLY A 202 22.76 -1.49 3.45
CA GLY A 202 22.35 -2.87 3.72
C GLY A 202 21.05 -3.31 3.05
N LYS A 203 20.49 -2.48 2.16
CA LYS A 203 19.33 -2.82 1.32
C LYS A 203 19.75 -3.02 -0.13
N THR A 204 19.24 -4.10 -0.73
CA THR A 204 19.45 -4.43 -2.14
C THR A 204 18.30 -3.89 -2.97
N PHE A 205 18.60 -3.12 -4.01
CA PHE A 205 17.61 -2.67 -5.00
C PHE A 205 18.12 -2.86 -6.42
N PHE A 206 17.19 -2.91 -7.36
CA PHE A 206 17.49 -3.12 -8.76
C PHE A 206 17.24 -1.86 -9.57
N ARG A 207 18.27 -1.43 -10.30
CA ARG A 207 18.16 -0.40 -11.34
C ARG A 207 17.87 -1.05 -12.68
N ILE A 208 17.05 -0.38 -13.47
CA ILE A 208 16.65 -0.88 -14.78
C ILE A 208 17.61 -0.32 -15.85
N GLY A 209 18.30 -1.24 -16.54
CA GLY A 209 19.02 -0.98 -17.78
C GLY A 209 18.10 -1.17 -18.97
N PHE A 210 18.15 -0.28 -19.95
CA PHE A 210 17.27 -0.32 -21.13
C PHE A 210 18.08 -0.42 -22.42
N MET A 211 17.63 -1.25 -23.36
CA MET A 211 18.06 -1.25 -24.76
C MET A 211 17.21 -0.27 -25.58
N GLU A 212 17.20 1.00 -25.17
CA GLU A 212 16.39 2.03 -25.79
C GLU A 212 17.14 3.36 -25.83
N ASP A 213 16.58 4.30 -26.57
CA ASP A 213 17.12 5.64 -26.67
C ASP A 213 17.14 6.38 -25.33
N GLU A 214 18.29 6.98 -24.97
CA GLU A 214 18.49 7.75 -23.73
C GLU A 214 17.39 8.81 -23.51
N TYR A 215 16.89 9.43 -24.59
CA TYR A 215 15.82 10.42 -24.50
C TYR A 215 14.49 9.84 -24.01
N ILE A 216 14.08 8.68 -24.53
CA ILE A 216 12.83 8.03 -24.15
C ILE A 216 12.88 7.64 -22.67
N ILE A 217 14.04 7.17 -22.20
CA ILE A 217 14.25 6.78 -20.80
C ILE A 217 14.24 7.99 -19.86
N SER A 218 14.89 9.10 -20.23
CA SER A 218 14.83 10.34 -19.44
C SER A 218 13.40 10.88 -19.33
N LEU A 219 12.63 10.83 -20.42
CA LEU A 219 11.23 11.25 -20.41
C LEU A 219 10.35 10.32 -19.55
N LEU A 220 10.54 9.00 -19.66
CA LEU A 220 9.87 8.03 -18.78
C LEU A 220 10.20 8.28 -17.31
N HIS A 221 11.46 8.59 -16.99
CA HIS A 221 11.88 8.86 -15.62
C HIS A 221 11.19 10.11 -15.04
N VAL A 222 11.08 11.18 -15.82
CA VAL A 222 10.32 12.39 -15.44
C VAL A 222 8.86 12.05 -15.15
N VAL A 223 8.23 11.25 -16.03
CA VAL A 223 6.83 10.82 -15.88
C VAL A 223 6.64 9.98 -14.61
N ILE A 224 7.48 8.98 -14.36
CA ILE A 224 7.43 8.11 -13.17
C ILE A 224 7.57 8.93 -11.88
N ILE A 225 8.54 9.84 -11.81
CA ILE A 225 8.74 10.69 -10.62
C ILE A 225 7.49 11.52 -10.33
N LEU A 226 6.89 12.14 -11.34
CA LEU A 226 5.71 12.98 -11.14
C LEU A 226 4.48 12.15 -10.75
N ILE A 227 4.26 10.98 -11.35
CA ILE A 227 3.15 10.08 -10.97
C ILE A 227 3.26 9.65 -9.51
N ASN A 228 4.47 9.31 -9.07
CA ASN A 228 4.72 8.88 -7.69
C ASN A 228 4.59 10.00 -6.66
N ASP A 229 4.52 11.26 -7.11
CA ASP A 229 4.30 12.42 -6.26
C ASP A 229 2.90 13.03 -6.39
N CYS A 230 2.06 12.56 -7.33
CA CYS A 230 0.68 12.99 -7.45
C CYS A 230 -0.14 12.67 -6.19
N THR A 231 -1.05 13.57 -5.83
CA THR A 231 -2.17 13.28 -4.92
C THR A 231 -3.25 12.44 -5.63
N LEU A 232 -4.16 11.82 -4.86
CA LEU A 232 -5.30 11.10 -5.45
C LEU A 232 -6.16 12.00 -6.36
N GLU A 233 -6.36 13.26 -5.96
CA GLU A 233 -7.10 14.24 -6.77
C GLU A 233 -6.38 14.54 -8.09
N GLN A 234 -5.06 14.70 -8.06
CA GLN A 234 -4.26 14.94 -9.26
C GLN A 234 -4.23 13.71 -10.18
N LEU A 235 -4.10 12.50 -9.63
CA LEU A 235 -4.20 11.26 -10.41
C LEU A 235 -5.57 11.13 -11.10
N GLY A 236 -6.66 11.47 -10.39
CA GLY A 236 -8.02 11.45 -10.93
C GLY A 236 -8.28 12.47 -12.04
N LYS A 237 -7.47 13.54 -12.13
CA LYS A 237 -7.56 14.56 -13.20
C LYS A 237 -6.89 14.14 -14.50
N ILE A 238 -5.97 13.16 -14.47
CA ILE A 238 -5.30 12.66 -15.67
C ILE A 238 -6.35 12.08 -16.64
N PRO A 239 -6.36 12.48 -17.92
CA PRO A 239 -7.31 11.96 -18.89
C PRO A 239 -7.29 10.43 -18.95
N LYS A 240 -8.47 9.79 -18.78
CA LYS A 240 -8.61 8.32 -18.70
C LYS A 240 -7.93 7.57 -19.85
N GLY A 241 -7.97 8.12 -21.07
CA GLY A 241 -7.30 7.52 -22.23
C GLY A 241 -5.77 7.53 -22.12
N LEU A 242 -5.19 8.63 -21.62
CA LEU A 242 -3.74 8.73 -21.38
C LEU A 242 -3.31 7.80 -20.24
N SER A 243 -4.03 7.83 -19.12
CA SER A 243 -3.76 6.95 -17.97
C SER A 243 -3.81 5.47 -18.37
N LYS A 244 -4.85 5.04 -19.10
CA LYS A 244 -4.98 3.65 -19.56
C LYS A 244 -3.84 3.22 -20.50
N ASN A 245 -3.46 4.07 -21.45
CA ASN A 245 -2.39 3.74 -22.40
C ASN A 245 -1.03 3.64 -21.69
N LEU A 246 -0.75 4.57 -20.76
CA LEU A 246 0.45 4.52 -19.95
C LEU A 246 0.46 3.30 -19.03
N LEU A 247 -0.65 3.01 -18.34
CA LEU A 247 -0.81 1.84 -17.49
C LEU A 247 -0.52 0.54 -18.27
N THR A 248 -1.02 0.43 -19.50
CA THR A 248 -0.75 -0.72 -20.39
C THR A 248 0.75 -0.83 -20.69
N TYR A 249 1.40 0.28 -21.07
CA TYR A 249 2.83 0.29 -21.33
C TYR A 249 3.65 -0.10 -20.09
N LEU A 250 3.34 0.46 -18.92
CA LEU A 250 4.05 0.15 -17.68
C LEU A 250 3.82 -1.30 -17.24
N ALA A 251 2.64 -1.86 -17.44
CA ALA A 251 2.34 -3.26 -17.12
C ALA A 251 3.15 -4.22 -18.00
N GLU A 252 3.26 -3.95 -19.30
CA GLU A 252 4.08 -4.76 -20.21
C GLU A 252 5.58 -4.63 -19.90
N LEU A 253 6.04 -3.42 -19.54
CA LEU A 253 7.41 -3.20 -19.08
C LEU A 253 7.70 -3.94 -17.77
N TRP A 254 6.75 -3.88 -16.82
CA TRP A 254 6.83 -4.60 -15.54
C TRP A 254 6.93 -6.11 -15.77
N ALA A 255 6.12 -6.69 -16.65
CA ALA A 255 6.18 -8.11 -16.97
C ALA A 255 7.53 -8.55 -17.58
N GLN A 256 8.26 -7.67 -18.28
CA GLN A 256 9.62 -7.96 -18.72
C GLN A 256 10.62 -7.90 -17.57
N ILE A 257 10.53 -6.86 -16.73
CA ILE A 257 11.39 -6.66 -15.57
C ILE A 257 11.26 -7.81 -14.58
N HIS A 258 10.02 -8.21 -14.27
CA HIS A 258 9.72 -9.20 -13.25
C HIS A 258 10.35 -10.57 -13.56
N LYS A 259 10.42 -10.95 -14.84
CA LYS A 259 11.13 -12.17 -15.29
C LYS A 259 12.62 -12.19 -14.96
N HIS A 260 13.24 -11.01 -14.82
CA HIS A 260 14.66 -10.87 -14.52
C HIS A 260 14.94 -10.70 -13.02
N ILE A 261 13.95 -10.42 -12.18
CA ILE A 261 14.12 -10.20 -10.74
C ILE A 261 14.63 -11.47 -10.02
N PRO A 262 14.10 -12.68 -10.28
CA PRO A 262 14.54 -13.87 -9.58
C PRO A 262 15.97 -14.27 -9.96
N THR A 263 16.36 -14.11 -11.24
CA THR A 263 17.66 -14.54 -11.75
C THR A 263 18.76 -13.62 -11.22
N ASP A 264 19.74 -14.18 -10.50
CA ASP A 264 20.97 -13.48 -10.10
C ASP A 264 21.46 -12.63 -11.28
N ALA A 265 21.55 -11.31 -11.05
CA ALA A 265 21.81 -10.32 -12.07
C ALA A 265 23.02 -10.74 -12.93
N VAL A 266 22.75 -11.27 -14.12
CA VAL A 266 23.81 -11.62 -15.06
C VAL A 266 24.47 -10.31 -15.49
N GLN A 267 25.74 -10.13 -15.13
CA GLN A 267 26.62 -9.15 -15.78
C GLN A 267 26.82 -9.59 -17.24
N ASP A 268 25.79 -9.40 -18.07
CA ASP A 268 25.87 -9.70 -19.49
C ASP A 268 26.74 -8.60 -20.11
N SER A 269 28.05 -8.85 -20.11
CA SER A 269 29.10 -7.89 -20.44
C SER A 269 29.21 -7.57 -21.93
N GLU A 270 28.26 -8.05 -22.76
CA GLU A 270 28.31 -7.96 -24.22
C GLU A 270 27.17 -7.14 -24.87
N ARG A 271 26.23 -6.55 -24.11
CA ARG A 271 25.16 -5.69 -24.66
C ARG A 271 25.19 -4.26 -24.10
N ASN A 272 25.13 -3.27 -24.98
CA ASN A 272 25.15 -1.84 -24.63
C ASN A 272 23.81 -1.37 -24.03
N PHE A 273 23.55 -1.67 -22.76
CA PHE A 273 22.38 -1.13 -22.05
C PHE A 273 22.62 0.30 -21.56
N TYR A 274 21.61 1.17 -21.66
CA TYR A 274 21.59 2.44 -20.95
C TYR A 274 21.14 2.21 -19.51
N LEU A 275 22.04 2.41 -18.54
CA LEU A 275 21.73 2.29 -17.12
C LEU A 275 20.94 3.52 -16.63
N SER A 276 19.63 3.36 -16.43
CA SER A 276 18.77 4.43 -15.94
C SER A 276 18.87 4.58 -14.42
N ASN A 277 18.43 5.73 -13.88
CA ASN A 277 18.22 5.91 -12.43
C ASN A 277 16.86 5.39 -11.96
N ILE A 278 16.05 4.81 -12.85
CA ILE A 278 14.74 4.26 -12.51
C ILE A 278 14.96 2.94 -11.76
N ARG A 279 14.46 2.85 -10.54
CA ARG A 279 14.43 1.61 -9.75
C ARG A 279 13.15 0.83 -10.01
N THR A 280 13.19 -0.48 -9.79
CA THR A 280 12.02 -1.37 -9.92
C THR A 280 10.85 -0.92 -9.04
N ASN A 281 11.11 -0.51 -7.80
CA ASN A 281 10.08 -0.02 -6.88
C ASN A 281 9.44 1.30 -7.33
N ASN A 282 10.17 2.18 -8.03
CA ASN A 282 9.58 3.39 -8.59
C ASN A 282 8.55 3.07 -9.68
N LEU A 283 8.88 2.11 -10.55
CA LEU A 283 7.96 1.65 -11.58
C LEU A 283 6.75 0.93 -10.97
N ALA A 284 6.97 0.07 -9.98
CA ALA A 284 5.91 -0.62 -9.24
C ALA A 284 4.94 0.36 -8.57
N GLU A 285 5.46 1.40 -7.89
CA GLU A 285 4.63 2.46 -7.29
C GLU A 285 3.79 3.19 -8.36
N SER A 286 4.37 3.52 -9.52
CA SER A 286 3.61 4.15 -10.61
C SER A 286 2.51 3.25 -11.14
N LEU A 287 2.79 1.96 -11.31
CA LEU A 287 1.82 0.96 -11.78
C LEU A 287 0.68 0.80 -10.78
N PHE A 288 1.01 0.68 -9.50
CA PHE A 288 0.05 0.61 -8.41
C PHE A 288 -0.86 1.85 -8.40
N ARG A 289 -0.27 3.06 -8.39
CA ARG A 289 -1.02 4.33 -8.34
C ARG A 289 -1.99 4.51 -9.49
N LEU A 290 -1.58 4.20 -10.72
CA LEU A 290 -2.45 4.34 -11.90
C LEU A 290 -3.59 3.30 -11.92
N SER A 291 -3.45 2.19 -11.19
CA SER A 291 -4.44 1.11 -11.18
C SER A 291 -5.49 1.23 -10.07
N MET A 292 -5.29 2.09 -9.06
CA MET A 292 -6.18 2.24 -7.90
C MET A 292 -7.66 2.45 -8.27
N GLU A 293 -7.91 3.28 -9.29
CA GLU A 293 -9.25 3.70 -9.74
C GLU A 293 -9.82 2.81 -10.88
N GLY A 294 -9.11 1.76 -11.34
CA GLY A 294 -9.76 0.79 -12.24
C GLY A 294 -8.94 -0.22 -13.06
N ILE A 295 -9.73 -1.09 -13.72
CA ILE A 295 -9.49 -2.15 -14.73
C ILE A 295 -9.29 -3.58 -14.20
N PHE A 296 -8.66 -3.79 -13.03
CA PHE A 296 -8.27 -5.15 -12.61
C PHE A 296 -9.34 -5.95 -11.84
N THR A 297 -10.33 -5.29 -11.23
CA THR A 297 -11.40 -5.97 -10.50
C THR A 297 -12.58 -6.31 -11.41
N ALA A 298 -12.90 -7.60 -11.51
CA ALA A 298 -14.15 -8.07 -12.10
C ALA A 298 -15.34 -7.52 -11.30
N PRO A 299 -16.55 -7.40 -11.89
CA PRO A 299 -17.73 -7.04 -11.11
C PRO A 299 -17.87 -7.99 -9.92
N SER A 300 -18.27 -7.43 -8.77
CA SER A 300 -18.47 -8.20 -7.54
C SER A 300 -19.29 -9.46 -7.84
N LYS A 301 -18.72 -10.63 -7.54
CA LYS A 301 -19.35 -11.94 -7.72
C LYS A 301 -20.36 -12.25 -6.60
N PHE A 302 -20.96 -11.23 -6.01
CA PHE A 302 -21.80 -11.35 -4.83
C PHE A 302 -22.90 -12.43 -4.97
N PRO A 303 -23.73 -12.46 -6.04
CA PRO A 303 -24.72 -13.51 -6.23
C PRO A 303 -24.10 -14.89 -6.44
N GLU A 304 -22.97 -14.96 -7.16
CA GLU A 304 -22.27 -16.20 -7.45
C GLU A 304 -21.65 -16.79 -6.18
N VAL A 305 -21.07 -15.97 -5.30
CA VAL A 305 -20.53 -16.38 -4.00
C VAL A 305 -21.64 -16.91 -3.11
N LYS A 306 -22.76 -16.18 -2.98
CA LYS A 306 -23.93 -16.63 -2.19
C LYS A 306 -24.48 -17.97 -2.69
N LYS A 307 -24.53 -18.15 -4.01
CA LYS A 307 -24.98 -19.40 -4.63
C LYS A 307 -23.98 -20.54 -4.47
N SER A 308 -22.69 -20.29 -4.67
CA SER A 308 -21.69 -21.36 -4.80
C SER A 308 -21.16 -21.82 -3.45
N ILE A 309 -20.99 -20.90 -2.50
CA ILE A 309 -20.52 -21.23 -1.15
C ILE A 309 -21.69 -21.70 -0.28
N PHE A 310 -22.77 -20.92 -0.24
CA PHE A 310 -23.86 -21.13 0.71
C PHE A 310 -25.09 -21.83 0.10
N HIS A 311 -25.06 -22.20 -1.17
CA HIS A 311 -26.22 -22.80 -1.87
C HIS A 311 -27.51 -21.97 -1.73
N ASN A 312 -27.39 -20.63 -1.72
CA ASN A 312 -28.48 -19.67 -1.43
C ASN A 312 -29.14 -19.81 -0.05
N LYS A 313 -28.47 -20.44 0.92
CA LYS A 313 -28.94 -20.61 2.31
C LYS A 313 -28.12 -19.80 3.31
N PHE A 314 -27.65 -18.62 2.90
CA PHE A 314 -26.80 -17.76 3.73
C PHE A 314 -27.49 -17.34 5.03
N GLU A 315 -28.77 -16.98 4.97
CA GLU A 315 -29.56 -16.57 6.13
C GLU A 315 -29.66 -17.69 7.17
N SER A 316 -29.89 -18.92 6.70
CA SER A 316 -29.91 -20.10 7.58
C SER A 316 -28.53 -20.39 8.17
N PHE A 317 -27.45 -20.12 7.43
CA PHE A 317 -26.09 -20.25 7.91
C PHE A 317 -25.80 -19.24 9.02
N ILE A 318 -26.19 -17.97 8.85
CA ILE A 318 -26.01 -16.91 9.86
C ILE A 318 -26.72 -17.27 11.16
N VAL A 319 -27.95 -17.78 11.10
CA VAL A 319 -28.72 -18.11 12.32
C VAL A 319 -28.15 -19.33 13.05
N ASN A 320 -27.73 -20.36 12.31
CA ASN A 320 -27.44 -21.67 12.91
C ASN A 320 -25.95 -21.91 13.19
N HIS A 321 -25.04 -21.28 12.43
CA HIS A 321 -23.62 -21.66 12.42
C HIS A 321 -22.65 -20.50 12.61
N TRP A 322 -22.95 -19.29 12.11
CA TRP A 322 -22.05 -18.14 12.18
C TRP A 322 -21.58 -17.85 13.61
N GLU A 323 -20.26 -17.76 13.79
CA GLU A 323 -19.57 -17.55 15.07
C GLU A 323 -19.94 -18.57 16.16
N LYS A 324 -20.47 -19.74 15.79
CA LYS A 324 -21.08 -20.69 16.73
C LYS A 324 -20.61 -22.12 16.57
N SER A 325 -20.61 -22.65 15.34
CA SER A 325 -20.28 -24.07 15.13
C SER A 325 -19.69 -24.35 13.76
N PRO A 326 -18.77 -25.33 13.64
CA PRO A 326 -18.26 -25.78 12.35
C PRO A 326 -19.38 -26.37 11.46
N LEU A 327 -19.23 -26.22 10.15
CA LEU A 327 -20.19 -26.75 9.17
C LEU A 327 -19.46 -27.24 7.92
N LEU A 328 -19.70 -28.51 7.54
CA LEU A 328 -19.27 -29.06 6.26
C LEU A 328 -20.39 -28.88 5.21
N MET A 329 -20.09 -28.12 4.16
CA MET A 329 -20.93 -27.91 2.99
C MET A 329 -20.40 -28.79 1.85
N LYS A 330 -21.06 -29.94 1.63
CA LYS A 330 -20.66 -30.88 0.57
C LYS A 330 -21.05 -30.38 -0.81
N ASN A 331 -20.21 -30.65 -1.80
CA ASN A 331 -20.57 -30.40 -3.20
C ASN A 331 -21.73 -31.33 -3.62
N LEU A 332 -22.91 -30.76 -3.85
CA LEU A 332 -24.12 -31.51 -4.23
C LEU A 332 -24.22 -31.76 -5.75
N SER A 333 -23.35 -31.15 -6.54
CA SER A 333 -23.42 -31.19 -8.00
C SER A 333 -22.30 -32.05 -8.58
N ASN A 334 -22.65 -33.17 -9.21
CA ASN A 334 -21.77 -33.91 -10.13
C ASN A 334 -21.42 -33.09 -11.39
N SER A 335 -21.69 -31.78 -11.43
CA SER A 335 -21.24 -30.91 -12.50
C SER A 335 -19.76 -30.63 -12.29
N SER A 336 -18.95 -31.14 -13.21
CA SER A 336 -17.54 -30.82 -13.44
C SER A 336 -17.08 -29.50 -12.80
N LEU A 337 -15.96 -29.54 -12.06
CA LEU A 337 -15.20 -28.41 -11.49
C LEU A 337 -14.97 -27.22 -12.44
N ARG A 338 -15.28 -27.36 -13.75
CA ARG A 338 -15.24 -26.29 -14.76
C ARG A 338 -16.12 -25.08 -14.47
N ASN A 339 -17.15 -25.18 -13.61
CA ASN A 339 -18.10 -24.09 -13.33
C ASN A 339 -18.13 -23.61 -11.85
N ASN A 340 -17.06 -23.82 -11.08
CA ASN A 340 -16.92 -23.26 -9.73
C ASN A 340 -16.45 -21.79 -9.79
N ILE A 341 -16.72 -20.99 -8.76
CA ILE A 341 -16.20 -19.60 -8.61
C ILE A 341 -14.66 -19.50 -8.64
N PHE A 342 -13.97 -20.63 -8.40
CA PHE A 342 -12.51 -20.76 -8.51
C PHE A 342 -12.02 -21.36 -9.84
N SER A 343 -12.89 -21.51 -10.85
CA SER A 343 -12.57 -22.24 -12.10
C SER A 343 -11.32 -21.74 -12.82
N SER A 344 -11.08 -20.43 -12.84
CA SER A 344 -9.90 -19.85 -13.50
C SER A 344 -8.60 -20.23 -12.77
N PHE A 345 -8.62 -20.25 -11.44
CA PHE A 345 -7.48 -20.70 -10.64
C PHE A 345 -7.27 -22.22 -10.80
N SER A 346 -8.35 -23.01 -10.82
CA SER A 346 -8.27 -24.44 -11.13
C SER A 346 -7.72 -24.71 -12.53
N GLN A 347 -8.11 -23.92 -13.53
CA GLN A 347 -7.57 -24.01 -14.89
C GLN A 347 -6.09 -23.65 -14.95
N PHE A 348 -5.68 -22.61 -14.22
CA PHE A 348 -4.26 -22.27 -14.07
C PHE A 348 -3.47 -23.43 -13.46
N LEU A 349 -3.98 -24.04 -12.38
CA LEU A 349 -3.39 -25.24 -11.77
C LEU A 349 -3.28 -26.40 -12.78
N TRP A 350 -4.33 -26.70 -13.55
CA TRP A 350 -4.32 -27.79 -14.54
C TRP A 350 -3.46 -27.51 -15.77
N SER A 351 -3.09 -26.25 -16.04
CA SER A 351 -2.18 -25.90 -17.13
C SER A 351 -0.73 -26.34 -16.86
N LYS A 352 -0.42 -26.74 -15.62
CA LYS A 352 0.93 -27.11 -15.17
C LYS A 352 1.01 -28.63 -15.03
N GLU A 353 2.08 -29.22 -15.59
CA GLU A 353 2.24 -30.67 -15.64
C GLU A 353 2.61 -31.28 -14.28
N THR A 354 3.35 -30.54 -13.44
CA THR A 354 3.84 -31.00 -12.13
C THR A 354 3.60 -29.96 -11.05
N VAL A 355 3.55 -30.42 -9.78
CA VAL A 355 3.47 -29.52 -8.61
C VAL A 355 4.66 -28.57 -8.56
N SER A 356 5.87 -29.05 -8.85
CA SER A 356 7.08 -28.23 -8.91
C SER A 356 6.95 -27.10 -9.95
N SER A 357 6.41 -27.39 -11.14
CA SER A 357 6.20 -26.39 -12.18
C SER A 357 5.11 -25.37 -11.82
N PHE A 358 4.09 -25.79 -11.05
CA PHE A 358 3.05 -24.91 -10.52
C PHE A 358 3.61 -23.96 -9.45
N LEU A 359 4.32 -24.49 -8.46
CA LEU A 359 4.97 -23.70 -7.42
C LEU A 359 5.99 -22.72 -8.00
N ALA A 360 6.88 -23.18 -8.88
CA ALA A 360 7.87 -22.31 -9.50
C ALA A 360 7.23 -21.14 -10.25
N CYS A 361 6.12 -21.38 -10.98
CA CYS A 361 5.39 -20.32 -11.68
C CYS A 361 4.80 -19.30 -10.69
N LEU A 362 4.12 -19.77 -9.63
CA LEU A 362 3.55 -18.87 -8.62
C LEU A 362 4.63 -18.00 -7.95
N LEU A 363 5.72 -18.62 -7.48
CA LEU A 363 6.74 -17.93 -6.71
C LEU A 363 7.59 -16.97 -7.56
N GLN A 364 7.69 -17.20 -8.88
CA GLN A 364 8.38 -16.31 -9.80
C GLN A 364 7.54 -15.10 -10.22
N ASP A 365 6.22 -15.27 -10.29
CA ASP A 365 5.29 -14.25 -10.80
C ASP A 365 4.65 -13.39 -9.69
N PHE A 366 4.83 -13.78 -8.42
CA PHE A 366 4.28 -13.07 -7.27
C PHE A 366 5.26 -12.01 -6.76
N SER A 367 4.73 -10.81 -6.51
CA SER A 367 5.40 -9.78 -5.72
C SER A 367 4.98 -9.90 -4.26
N SER A 368 5.82 -9.45 -3.33
CA SER A 368 5.46 -9.34 -1.92
C SER A 368 4.20 -8.47 -1.75
N THR A 369 3.38 -8.82 -0.75
CA THR A 369 2.17 -8.10 -0.35
C THR A 369 2.41 -7.45 1.02
N PRO A 370 2.93 -6.21 1.09
CA PRO A 370 3.23 -5.55 2.36
C PRO A 370 1.94 -5.41 3.18
N PRO A 371 1.96 -5.77 4.48
CA PRO A 371 0.78 -5.66 5.31
C PRO A 371 0.31 -4.22 5.43
N ILE A 372 -0.99 -4.05 5.57
CA ILE A 372 -1.67 -2.78 5.73
C ILE A 372 -2.19 -2.67 7.16
N SER A 373 -2.01 -1.52 7.81
CA SER A 373 -2.58 -1.33 9.15
C SER A 373 -4.10 -1.40 9.08
N SER A 374 -4.71 -1.96 10.13
CA SER A 374 -6.16 -2.03 10.29
C SER A 374 -6.81 -0.65 10.12
N ASP A 375 -6.26 0.37 10.78
CA ASP A 375 -6.76 1.75 10.78
C ASP A 375 -6.22 2.62 9.64
N GLU A 376 -5.43 2.09 8.70
CA GLU A 376 -4.96 2.89 7.57
C GLU A 376 -6.10 3.12 6.56
N LEU A 377 -6.40 4.40 6.31
CA LEU A 377 -7.44 4.88 5.38
C LEU A 377 -6.88 5.77 4.27
N ASP A 378 -5.60 6.12 4.31
CA ASP A 378 -4.90 6.86 3.25
C ASP A 378 -3.90 5.95 2.54
N ILE A 379 -4.30 5.48 1.34
CA ILE A 379 -3.44 4.65 0.50
C ILE A 379 -2.12 5.34 0.11
N ILE A 380 -2.08 6.68 0.09
CA ILE A 380 -0.86 7.43 -0.21
C ILE A 380 0.10 7.39 0.98
N ASN A 381 -0.41 7.39 2.22
CA ASN A 381 0.43 7.21 3.40
C ASN A 381 1.07 5.81 3.41
N PHE A 382 0.25 4.76 3.19
CA PHE A 382 0.74 3.40 2.98
C PHE A 382 1.86 3.33 1.93
N LEU A 383 1.66 3.93 0.75
CA LEU A 383 2.66 3.89 -0.32
C LEU A 383 3.97 4.61 0.03
N LYS A 384 3.92 5.67 0.85
CA LYS A 384 5.14 6.34 1.32
C LYS A 384 5.95 5.43 2.24
N GLU A 385 5.27 4.69 3.12
CA GLU A 385 5.90 3.74 4.04
C GLU A 385 6.43 2.49 3.31
N ALA A 386 5.64 1.96 2.37
CA ALA A 386 5.97 0.76 1.61
C ALA A 386 6.85 1.00 0.38
N ARG A 387 7.19 2.26 0.06
CA ARG A 387 7.87 2.67 -1.20
C ARG A 387 9.11 1.84 -1.53
N GLU A 388 9.92 1.49 -0.54
CA GLU A 388 11.16 0.74 -0.78
C GLU A 388 10.92 -0.75 -1.02
N ASN A 389 9.77 -1.29 -0.61
CA ASN A 389 9.45 -2.72 -0.66
C ASN A 389 8.40 -3.06 -1.73
N ILE A 390 7.73 -2.07 -2.33
CA ILE A 390 6.70 -2.34 -3.33
C ILE A 390 7.29 -2.98 -4.59
N GLY A 391 6.69 -4.09 -5.03
CA GLY A 391 7.18 -4.87 -6.16
C GLY A 391 8.45 -5.69 -5.88
N CYS A 392 8.85 -5.86 -4.61
CA CYS A 392 9.94 -6.77 -4.25
C CYS A 392 9.49 -8.26 -4.34
N PRO A 393 10.43 -9.22 -4.39
CA PRO A 393 10.12 -10.65 -4.31
C PRO A 393 9.40 -11.01 -3.01
N LEU A 394 8.77 -12.19 -2.98
CA LEU A 394 8.13 -12.74 -1.79
C LEU A 394 9.06 -12.73 -0.57
N ILE A 395 8.54 -12.28 0.57
CA ILE A 395 9.21 -12.27 1.87
C ILE A 395 8.76 -13.49 2.67
N TYR A 396 9.71 -14.30 3.13
CA TYR A 396 9.43 -15.46 3.98
C TYR A 396 8.83 -15.03 5.34
N GLN A 397 7.90 -15.83 5.87
CA GLN A 397 7.02 -15.56 7.02
C GLN A 397 5.99 -14.44 6.84
N GLN A 398 6.23 -13.49 5.94
CA GLN A 398 5.23 -12.48 5.59
C GLN A 398 4.26 -13.01 4.55
N ASP A 399 4.76 -13.36 3.36
CA ASP A 399 3.96 -13.74 2.19
C ASP A 399 3.90 -15.27 2.01
N ILE A 400 4.97 -15.97 2.40
CA ILE A 400 5.08 -17.43 2.29
C ILE A 400 5.68 -18.08 3.54
N ARG A 401 5.11 -19.21 3.97
CA ARG A 401 5.72 -20.15 4.92
C ARG A 401 5.87 -21.52 4.26
N VAL A 402 7.02 -22.17 4.50
CA VAL A 402 7.30 -23.54 4.07
C VAL A 402 7.53 -24.36 5.33
N VAL A 403 6.49 -25.07 5.77
CA VAL A 403 6.39 -25.62 7.12
C VAL A 403 5.95 -27.08 7.15
N LYS A 404 6.44 -27.81 8.14
CA LYS A 404 6.05 -29.20 8.42
C LYS A 404 5.87 -29.36 9.91
N THR A 405 4.83 -30.08 10.33
CA THR A 405 4.60 -30.35 11.75
C THR A 405 5.13 -31.72 12.14
N LEU A 406 5.80 -31.79 13.30
CA LEU A 406 6.10 -33.04 13.98
C LEU A 406 5.10 -33.27 15.12
N GLU A 407 4.50 -34.47 15.13
CA GLU A 407 3.58 -34.95 16.19
C GLU A 407 2.43 -33.99 16.54
N SER A 408 1.97 -33.21 15.55
CA SER A 408 0.90 -32.21 15.69
C SER A 408 1.19 -31.06 16.69
N LYS A 409 2.44 -30.89 17.15
CA LYS A 409 2.80 -29.93 18.20
C LYS A 409 3.76 -28.82 17.78
N CYS A 410 4.72 -29.12 16.92
CA CYS A 410 5.80 -28.17 16.60
C CYS A 410 5.95 -27.98 15.10
N GLU A 411 5.91 -26.74 14.64
CA GLU A 411 6.13 -26.34 13.25
C GLU A 411 7.64 -26.19 12.98
N LEU A 412 8.14 -26.97 12.03
CA LEU A 412 9.48 -26.85 11.47
C LEU A 412 9.42 -26.01 10.20
N HIS A 413 10.20 -24.95 10.17
CA HIS A 413 10.40 -24.12 8.98
C HIS A 413 11.54 -24.68 8.12
N PHE A 414 11.32 -24.75 6.81
CA PHE A 414 12.35 -25.22 5.86
C PHE A 414 13.51 -24.23 5.73
N PHE A 415 13.19 -22.95 5.59
CA PHE A 415 14.18 -21.87 5.58
C PHE A 415 14.42 -21.38 7.02
N HIS A 416 15.64 -21.56 7.53
CA HIS A 416 16.03 -21.21 8.91
C HIS A 416 17.33 -20.39 8.96
N GLY A 417 17.53 -19.60 10.02
CA GLY A 417 18.81 -18.96 10.33
C GLY A 417 19.12 -17.66 9.59
N PHE A 418 18.12 -16.97 9.05
CA PHE A 418 18.26 -15.69 8.35
C PHE A 418 17.91 -14.50 9.25
N HIS A 419 18.50 -13.33 8.96
CA HIS A 419 18.05 -12.06 9.54
C HIS A 419 16.82 -11.56 8.76
N ALA A 420 15.77 -11.13 9.46
CA ALA A 420 14.58 -10.59 8.83
C ALA A 420 14.82 -9.18 8.28
N PRO A 421 14.25 -8.79 7.12
CA PRO A 421 13.39 -9.60 6.24
C PRO A 421 14.19 -10.53 5.31
N TYR A 422 13.64 -11.73 5.03
CA TYR A 422 14.24 -12.72 4.12
C TYR A 422 13.46 -12.82 2.80
N PHE A 423 14.02 -12.24 1.73
CA PHE A 423 13.45 -12.26 0.38
C PHE A 423 13.83 -13.53 -0.36
N LEU A 424 12.84 -14.22 -0.95
CA LEU A 424 13.08 -15.41 -1.76
C LEU A 424 13.75 -15.04 -3.10
N ASN A 425 14.81 -15.76 -3.45
CA ASN A 425 15.50 -15.64 -4.74
C ASN A 425 15.28 -16.89 -5.63
N SER A 426 15.85 -16.93 -6.84
CA SER A 426 15.75 -18.11 -7.73
C SER A 426 16.23 -19.40 -7.10
N HIS A 427 17.31 -19.37 -6.32
CA HIS A 427 17.85 -20.56 -5.69
C HIS A 427 16.87 -21.13 -4.65
N ASP A 428 16.22 -20.26 -3.87
CA ASP A 428 15.20 -20.68 -2.90
C ASP A 428 13.98 -21.30 -3.58
N ILE A 429 13.57 -20.77 -4.74
CA ILE A 429 12.49 -21.33 -5.56
C ILE A 429 12.85 -22.75 -6.04
N LEU A 430 14.10 -22.99 -6.46
CA LEU A 430 14.56 -24.33 -6.85
C LEU A 430 14.52 -25.32 -5.67
N ARG A 431 14.85 -24.86 -4.47
CA ARG A 431 14.81 -25.68 -3.25
C ARG A 431 13.39 -26.00 -2.76
N CYS A 432 12.35 -25.36 -3.31
CA CYS A 432 10.97 -25.69 -3.00
C CYS A 432 10.59 -27.13 -3.43
N GLU A 433 11.20 -27.66 -4.50
CA GLU A 433 10.97 -29.05 -4.88
C GLU A 433 11.53 -30.03 -3.83
N GLU A 434 12.70 -29.75 -3.27
CA GLU A 434 13.27 -30.51 -2.15
C GLU A 434 12.34 -30.47 -0.94
N ALA A 435 11.91 -29.27 -0.54
CA ALA A 435 10.99 -29.09 0.58
C ALA A 435 9.67 -29.84 0.38
N TYR A 436 9.09 -29.78 -0.81
CA TYR A 436 7.86 -30.52 -1.14
C TYR A 436 8.04 -32.03 -0.98
N ASN A 437 9.14 -32.58 -1.54
CA ASN A 437 9.46 -34.00 -1.45
C ASN A 437 9.73 -34.46 0.00
N ASP A 438 10.26 -33.57 0.84
CA ASP A 438 10.47 -33.80 2.27
C ASP A 438 9.20 -33.66 3.13
N GLY A 439 8.05 -33.40 2.48
CA GLY A 439 6.74 -33.36 3.12
C GLY A 439 6.35 -31.99 3.68
N TYR A 440 7.03 -30.90 3.30
CA TYR A 440 6.69 -29.55 3.73
C TYR A 440 5.46 -29.01 2.98
N THR A 441 4.61 -28.29 3.72
CA THR A 441 3.48 -27.54 3.20
C THR A 441 3.90 -26.13 2.80
N PHE A 442 3.38 -25.68 1.67
CA PHE A 442 3.49 -24.29 1.23
C PHE A 442 2.21 -23.55 1.64
N ALA A 443 2.37 -22.58 2.53
CA ALA A 443 1.32 -21.66 2.95
C ALA A 443 1.60 -20.28 2.34
N LEU A 444 0.85 -19.93 1.30
CA LEU A 444 0.94 -18.65 0.59
C LEU A 444 -0.22 -17.75 1.04
N ARG A 445 0.09 -16.49 1.35
CA ARG A 445 -0.88 -15.48 1.78
C ARG A 445 -1.29 -14.56 0.64
N GLY A 446 -2.47 -13.95 0.76
CA GLY A 446 -2.87 -12.83 -0.10
C GLY A 446 -3.17 -13.21 -1.55
N MET A 447 -3.76 -14.38 -1.79
CA MET A 447 -4.07 -14.85 -3.16
C MET A 447 -5.02 -13.92 -3.92
N GLU A 448 -5.84 -13.15 -3.21
CA GLU A 448 -6.68 -12.07 -3.73
C GLU A 448 -5.89 -10.92 -4.35
N TYR A 449 -4.62 -10.74 -3.97
CA TYR A 449 -3.74 -9.72 -4.52
C TYR A 449 -3.04 -10.17 -5.81
N HIS A 450 -3.14 -11.46 -6.14
CA HIS A 450 -2.47 -12.07 -7.29
C HIS A 450 -3.41 -12.58 -8.38
N PHE A 451 -4.66 -12.89 -8.03
CA PHE A 451 -5.65 -13.42 -8.97
C PHE A 451 -6.94 -12.60 -8.95
N LYS A 452 -7.29 -11.97 -10.08
CA LYS A 452 -8.50 -11.14 -10.24
C LYS A 452 -9.79 -11.86 -9.86
N ASP A 453 -9.90 -13.14 -10.22
CA ASP A 453 -11.08 -13.94 -9.90
C ASP A 453 -11.19 -14.27 -8.41
N ILE A 454 -10.06 -14.47 -7.72
CA ILE A 454 -10.02 -14.67 -6.27
C ILE A 454 -10.34 -13.35 -5.57
N ALA A 455 -9.82 -12.22 -6.06
CA ALA A 455 -10.16 -10.89 -5.58
C ALA A 455 -11.67 -10.63 -5.63
N ALA A 456 -12.33 -11.00 -6.74
CA ALA A 456 -13.77 -10.84 -6.90
C ALA A 456 -14.59 -11.75 -5.97
N VAL A 457 -14.09 -12.94 -5.65
CA VAL A 457 -14.70 -13.83 -4.64
C VAL A 457 -14.54 -13.24 -3.25
N SER A 458 -13.35 -12.74 -2.92
CA SER A 458 -13.07 -12.04 -1.65
C SER A 458 -13.97 -10.81 -1.47
N GLU A 459 -14.08 -9.95 -2.49
CA GLU A 459 -15.00 -8.79 -2.46
C GLU A 459 -16.46 -9.22 -2.30
N GLY A 460 -16.90 -10.27 -2.98
CA GLY A 460 -18.25 -10.82 -2.82
C GLY A 460 -18.52 -11.32 -1.39
N LEU A 461 -17.54 -11.95 -0.76
CA LEU A 461 -17.63 -12.45 0.61
C LEU A 461 -17.61 -11.31 1.64
N SER A 462 -16.73 -10.31 1.49
CA SER A 462 -16.69 -9.14 2.36
C SER A 462 -18.00 -8.34 2.29
N CYS A 463 -18.60 -8.23 1.10
CA CYS A 463 -19.94 -7.69 0.91
C CYS A 463 -21.00 -8.51 1.68
N LEU A 464 -21.01 -9.84 1.57
CA LEU A 464 -21.98 -10.71 2.26
C LEU A 464 -21.96 -10.56 3.79
N PHE A 465 -20.77 -10.38 4.38
CA PHE A 465 -20.61 -10.26 5.84
C PHE A 465 -20.56 -8.82 6.35
N GLY A 466 -20.65 -7.82 5.47
CA GLY A 466 -20.57 -6.42 5.90
C GLY A 466 -19.18 -5.97 6.34
N GLN A 467 -18.13 -6.66 5.89
CA GLN A 467 -16.75 -6.40 6.30
C GLN A 467 -15.98 -5.58 5.25
N PRO A 468 -14.85 -4.95 5.64
CA PRO A 468 -13.95 -4.23 4.71
C PRO A 468 -13.32 -5.11 3.64
N SER A 469 -12.86 -6.29 4.03
CA SER A 469 -12.08 -7.21 3.20
C SER A 469 -12.24 -8.63 3.71
N THR A 470 -11.79 -9.60 2.90
CA THR A 470 -11.56 -10.98 3.33
C THR A 470 -10.22 -11.43 2.79
N GLY A 471 -9.37 -12.04 3.61
CA GLY A 471 -8.09 -12.59 3.17
C GLY A 471 -8.28 -13.93 2.47
N VAL A 472 -7.39 -14.30 1.54
CA VAL A 472 -7.38 -15.64 0.92
C VAL A 472 -5.99 -16.23 0.96
N ASN A 473 -5.84 -17.34 1.69
CA ASN A 473 -4.58 -18.07 1.79
C ASN A 473 -4.65 -19.37 1.00
N MET A 474 -3.55 -19.77 0.37
CA MET A 474 -3.41 -21.06 -0.31
C MET A 474 -2.53 -22.01 0.50
N TYR A 475 -2.99 -23.24 0.66
CA TYR A 475 -2.23 -24.30 1.31
C TYR A 475 -2.07 -25.50 0.39
N LEU A 476 -0.82 -25.81 0.06
CA LEU A 476 -0.44 -26.99 -0.71
C LEU A 476 0.35 -27.95 0.19
N THR A 477 -0.24 -29.09 0.50
CA THR A 477 0.33 -30.09 1.42
C THR A 477 0.59 -31.41 0.68
N PRO A 478 1.84 -31.91 0.66
CA PRO A 478 2.18 -33.23 0.11
C PRO A 478 1.36 -34.37 0.72
N PRO A 479 1.33 -35.55 0.09
CA PRO A 479 0.65 -36.71 0.66
C PRO A 479 1.25 -37.14 2.00
N ASN A 480 0.41 -37.64 2.91
CA ASN A 480 0.79 -38.17 4.21
C ASN A 480 1.59 -37.18 5.09
N SER A 481 1.35 -35.88 4.93
CA SER A 481 2.01 -34.85 5.73
C SER A 481 1.02 -33.87 6.38
N GLN A 482 1.52 -33.18 7.40
CA GLN A 482 0.84 -32.11 8.11
C GLN A 482 1.76 -30.88 8.09
N GLY A 483 1.22 -29.73 7.67
CA GLY A 483 1.97 -28.49 7.56
C GLY A 483 2.01 -27.72 8.87
N LEU A 484 0.83 -27.26 9.31
CA LEU A 484 0.63 -26.43 10.50
C LEU A 484 0.31 -27.28 11.73
N ALA A 485 0.79 -26.84 12.89
CA ALA A 485 0.46 -27.44 14.17
C ALA A 485 -1.00 -27.15 14.52
N ARG A 486 -1.51 -27.76 15.60
CA ARG A 486 -2.83 -27.39 16.10
C ARG A 486 -2.82 -25.93 16.53
N HIS A 487 -3.73 -25.15 15.99
CA HIS A 487 -3.83 -23.71 16.26
C HIS A 487 -5.29 -23.26 16.26
N ARG A 488 -5.50 -22.01 16.66
CA ARG A 488 -6.78 -21.30 16.59
C ARG A 488 -6.57 -20.03 15.79
N ASP A 489 -7.53 -19.71 14.93
CA ASP A 489 -7.54 -18.43 14.24
C ASP A 489 -8.34 -17.39 15.04
N ASP A 490 -7.93 -16.13 14.89
CA ASP A 490 -8.65 -14.95 15.36
C ASP A 490 -9.77 -14.50 14.42
N HIS A 491 -9.95 -15.18 13.29
CA HIS A 491 -10.93 -14.90 12.26
C HIS A 491 -11.71 -16.17 11.87
N CYS A 492 -12.90 -15.99 11.30
CA CYS A 492 -13.67 -17.15 10.83
C CYS A 492 -13.14 -17.57 9.45
N VAL A 493 -13.09 -18.88 9.18
CA VAL A 493 -12.55 -19.38 7.92
C VAL A 493 -13.53 -20.25 7.14
N LEU A 494 -13.50 -20.11 5.81
CA LEU A 494 -14.10 -21.05 4.86
C LEU A 494 -12.96 -21.75 4.12
N VAL A 495 -12.75 -23.04 4.41
CA VAL A 495 -11.76 -23.88 3.75
C VAL A 495 -12.38 -24.49 2.50
N CYS A 496 -12.01 -23.99 1.33
CA CYS A 496 -12.47 -24.48 0.02
C CYS A 496 -11.48 -25.48 -0.56
N GLN A 497 -11.85 -26.77 -0.60
CA GLN A 497 -10.98 -27.83 -1.12
C GLN A 497 -10.92 -27.77 -2.66
N ILE A 498 -9.75 -27.43 -3.20
CA ILE A 498 -9.54 -27.27 -4.65
C ILE A 498 -9.07 -28.56 -5.31
N ARG A 499 -8.16 -29.30 -4.66
CA ARG A 499 -7.59 -30.54 -5.19
C ARG A 499 -7.25 -31.56 -4.10
N GLY A 500 -7.45 -32.84 -4.39
CA GLY A 500 -7.13 -33.95 -3.49
C GLY A 500 -7.98 -33.98 -2.21
N VAL A 501 -7.50 -34.73 -1.20
CA VAL A 501 -8.26 -35.02 0.03
C VAL A 501 -7.50 -34.56 1.27
N LYS A 502 -8.21 -33.90 2.20
CA LYS A 502 -7.64 -33.47 3.48
C LYS A 502 -8.54 -33.87 4.65
N ARG A 503 -7.93 -34.47 5.67
CA ARG A 503 -8.60 -34.77 6.94
C ARG A 503 -8.38 -33.62 7.91
N TRP A 504 -9.49 -33.12 8.44
CA TRP A 504 -9.54 -32.03 9.42
C TRP A 504 -10.09 -32.55 10.73
N LYS A 505 -9.47 -32.12 11.83
CA LYS A 505 -10.02 -32.28 13.17
C LYS A 505 -10.28 -30.90 13.74
N VAL A 506 -11.52 -30.63 14.10
CA VAL A 506 -11.92 -29.38 14.73
C VAL A 506 -12.37 -29.68 16.14
N PHE A 507 -11.67 -29.10 17.10
CA PHE A 507 -11.90 -29.27 18.52
C PHE A 507 -12.92 -28.25 19.02
N SER A 508 -13.55 -28.55 20.14
CA SER A 508 -14.45 -27.61 20.82
C SER A 508 -13.70 -26.32 21.16
N ASN A 509 -14.33 -25.16 20.94
CA ASN A 509 -13.76 -23.88 21.38
C ASN A 509 -13.63 -23.91 22.91
N PRO A 510 -12.40 -23.80 23.44
CA PRO A 510 -12.19 -23.92 24.87
C PRO A 510 -12.48 -22.59 25.62
N CYS A 511 -12.71 -21.50 24.87
CA CYS A 511 -12.98 -20.17 25.40
C CYS A 511 -14.46 -19.78 25.23
N PRO A 512 -15.11 -19.16 26.25
CA PRO A 512 -16.50 -18.71 26.12
C PRO A 512 -16.65 -17.44 25.27
N TRP A 513 -15.57 -16.69 24.99
CA TRP A 513 -15.59 -15.51 24.14
C TRP A 513 -14.89 -15.74 22.80
N LEU A 514 -15.27 -14.93 21.81
CA LEU A 514 -14.66 -14.94 20.48
C LEU A 514 -13.34 -14.14 20.52
N PRO A 515 -12.23 -14.65 19.94
CA PRO A 515 -11.03 -13.84 19.75
C PRO A 515 -11.32 -12.58 18.93
N ARG A 516 -10.57 -11.50 19.18
CA ARG A 516 -10.55 -10.32 18.29
C ARG A 516 -9.40 -10.46 17.29
N LEU A 517 -9.55 -9.82 16.13
CA LEU A 517 -8.49 -9.79 15.13
C LEU A 517 -7.22 -9.15 15.72
N TYR A 518 -6.06 -9.79 15.49
CA TYR A 518 -4.74 -9.45 16.05
C TYR A 518 -4.57 -9.68 17.56
N GLU A 519 -5.57 -10.25 18.25
CA GLU A 519 -5.41 -10.72 19.62
C GLU A 519 -4.50 -11.96 19.61
N ASN A 520 -3.53 -12.03 20.52
CA ASN A 520 -2.67 -13.21 20.65
C ASN A 520 -3.51 -14.40 21.14
N VAL A 521 -3.96 -15.24 20.21
CA VAL A 521 -4.79 -16.43 20.49
C VAL A 521 -3.97 -17.53 21.19
N ASP A 522 -2.65 -17.39 21.19
CA ASP A 522 -1.67 -18.35 21.73
C ASP A 522 -1.12 -17.96 23.12
N LEU A 523 -1.71 -16.98 23.83
CA LEU A 523 -1.26 -16.66 25.19
C LEU A 523 -1.36 -17.90 26.11
N GLU A 524 -0.17 -18.46 26.32
CA GLU A 524 0.20 -19.58 27.16
C GLU A 524 -0.34 -19.37 28.59
N GLY A 525 -1.22 -20.26 29.06
CA GLY A 525 -1.46 -20.37 30.51
C GLY A 525 -2.80 -20.93 30.99
N GLU A 526 -3.92 -20.73 30.29
CA GLU A 526 -5.24 -21.07 30.89
C GLU A 526 -5.87 -22.38 30.43
N ILE A 527 -5.39 -22.96 29.32
CA ILE A 527 -5.96 -24.20 28.80
C ILE A 527 -4.81 -25.08 28.35
N GLY A 528 -4.25 -25.84 29.29
CA GLY A 528 -3.29 -26.88 28.94
C GLY A 528 -3.88 -27.82 27.89
N ASP A 529 -3.01 -28.37 27.02
CA ASP A 529 -3.32 -29.43 26.04
C ASP A 529 -4.08 -30.64 26.65
N GLU A 530 -4.15 -30.72 27.98
CA GLU A 530 -4.74 -31.79 28.77
C GLU A 530 -6.29 -31.74 28.90
N ILE A 531 -7.00 -30.67 28.46
CA ILE A 531 -8.46 -30.50 28.75
C ILE A 531 -9.35 -30.40 27.48
N ILE A 532 -8.81 -30.49 26.26
CA ILE A 532 -9.66 -30.45 25.06
C ILE A 532 -10.19 -31.86 24.72
N ASP A 533 -11.24 -32.28 25.43
CA ASP A 533 -11.96 -33.52 25.16
C ASP A 533 -12.90 -33.38 23.95
N GLY A 534 -12.69 -34.24 22.94
CA GLY A 534 -13.56 -34.35 21.77
C GLY A 534 -13.20 -33.43 20.60
N TYR A 535 -13.18 -34.01 19.41
CA TYR A 535 -13.11 -33.29 18.14
C TYR A 535 -14.16 -33.83 17.18
N THR A 536 -14.58 -32.99 16.24
CA THR A 536 -15.32 -33.45 15.07
C THR A 536 -14.33 -33.65 13.93
N GLU A 537 -14.33 -34.84 13.34
CA GLU A 537 -13.52 -35.15 12.16
C GLU A 537 -14.30 -34.85 10.88
N PHE A 538 -13.64 -34.17 9.94
CA PHE A 538 -14.17 -33.90 8.61
C PHE A 538 -13.17 -34.39 7.55
N ILE A 539 -13.67 -35.08 6.53
CA ILE A 539 -12.89 -35.41 5.33
C ILE A 539 -13.36 -34.51 4.21
N LEU A 540 -12.49 -33.62 3.75
CA LEU A 540 -12.75 -32.70 2.64
C LEU A 540 -12.27 -33.30 1.34
N ARG A 541 -13.16 -33.36 0.36
CA ARG A 541 -12.87 -33.76 -1.03
C ARG A 541 -13.06 -32.55 -1.95
N GLU A 542 -12.60 -32.65 -3.19
CA GLU A 542 -12.67 -31.55 -4.14
C GLU A 542 -14.08 -30.94 -4.28
N GLY A 543 -14.17 -29.63 -4.10
CA GLY A 543 -15.42 -28.87 -4.11
C GLY A 543 -16.14 -28.78 -2.77
N ASP A 544 -15.75 -29.54 -1.75
CA ASP A 544 -16.28 -29.37 -0.39
C ASP A 544 -15.77 -28.07 0.24
N ILE A 545 -16.60 -27.49 1.11
CA ILE A 545 -16.26 -26.29 1.89
C ILE A 545 -16.50 -26.57 3.38
N LEU A 546 -15.48 -26.35 4.21
CA LEU A 546 -15.60 -26.41 5.67
C LEU A 546 -15.56 -25.01 6.26
N TYR A 547 -16.62 -24.64 6.99
CA TYR A 547 -16.63 -23.46 7.84
C TYR A 547 -16.09 -23.79 9.22
N ILE A 548 -15.17 -22.98 9.73
CA ILE A 548 -14.66 -23.03 11.11
C ILE A 548 -14.79 -21.62 11.73
N PRO A 549 -15.53 -21.46 12.84
CA PRO A 549 -15.60 -20.19 13.54
C PRO A 549 -14.26 -19.83 14.21
N ARG A 550 -13.98 -18.53 14.39
CA ARG A 550 -12.80 -18.08 15.15
C ARG A 550 -12.76 -18.65 16.57
N GLY A 551 -11.57 -18.97 17.05
CA GLY A 551 -11.33 -19.56 18.36
C GLY A 551 -11.46 -21.09 18.44
N PHE A 552 -11.92 -21.77 17.39
CA PHE A 552 -11.99 -23.24 17.37
C PHE A 552 -10.63 -23.86 17.01
N PRO A 553 -9.98 -24.62 17.92
CA PRO A 553 -8.70 -25.24 17.62
C PRO A 553 -8.87 -26.27 16.51
N HIS A 554 -7.93 -26.33 15.59
CA HIS A 554 -8.01 -27.27 14.49
C HIS A 554 -6.63 -27.70 13.98
N GLU A 555 -6.60 -28.88 13.36
CA GLU A 555 -5.41 -29.44 12.70
C GLU A 555 -5.84 -30.19 11.44
N ALA A 556 -4.98 -30.23 10.42
CA ALA A 556 -5.28 -30.83 9.13
C ALA A 556 -4.11 -31.63 8.56
N CYS A 557 -4.38 -32.82 8.04
CA CYS A 557 -3.39 -33.72 7.44
C CYS A 557 -3.88 -34.23 6.09
N THR A 558 -3.00 -34.22 5.07
CA THR A 558 -3.30 -34.84 3.78
C THR A 558 -3.26 -36.35 3.94
N ILE A 559 -4.35 -37.01 3.56
CA ILE A 559 -4.48 -38.47 3.63
C ILE A 559 -4.51 -39.06 2.23
N THR A 560 -4.13 -40.33 2.12
CA THR A 560 -4.33 -41.13 0.90
C THR A 560 -5.71 -41.78 0.97
N ASP A 561 -6.44 -41.80 -0.15
CA ASP A 561 -7.76 -42.42 -0.22
C ASP A 561 -7.59 -43.92 -0.41
N ASP A 562 -8.08 -44.74 0.53
CA ASP A 562 -7.98 -46.20 0.46
C ASP A 562 -8.95 -46.82 -0.58
N ASP A 563 -9.96 -46.06 -1.03
CA ASP A 563 -11.08 -46.55 -1.85
C ASP A 563 -10.90 -46.42 -3.38
N GLU A 564 -9.89 -45.70 -3.88
CA GLU A 564 -9.59 -45.63 -5.32
C GLU A 564 -8.19 -46.18 -5.64
N THR A 565 -8.17 -47.46 -6.04
CA THR A 565 -7.01 -48.15 -6.61
C THR A 565 -6.50 -47.43 -7.86
N ASN A 566 -5.53 -46.52 -7.71
CA ASN A 566 -4.61 -46.09 -8.77
C ASN A 566 -3.35 -45.41 -8.21
N GLY A 567 -2.67 -46.02 -7.24
CA GLY A 567 -1.20 -45.97 -7.06
C GLY A 567 -0.44 -44.64 -6.89
N ASN A 568 -1.07 -43.48 -7.05
CA ASN A 568 -0.45 -42.17 -6.88
C ASN A 568 -1.15 -41.47 -5.72
N ALA A 569 -0.45 -41.40 -4.57
CA ALA A 569 -0.86 -40.57 -3.46
C ALA A 569 -0.96 -39.11 -3.93
N GLU A 570 -2.17 -38.55 -3.98
CA GLU A 570 -2.39 -37.19 -4.47
C GLU A 570 -2.19 -36.16 -3.33
N PHE A 571 -1.68 -34.98 -3.67
CA PHE A 571 -1.51 -33.86 -2.75
C PHE A 571 -2.86 -33.21 -2.42
N SER A 572 -2.91 -32.45 -1.31
CA SER A 572 -4.05 -31.57 -1.03
C SER A 572 -3.73 -30.13 -1.36
N LEU A 573 -4.64 -29.46 -2.08
CA LEU A 573 -4.65 -28.02 -2.28
C LEU A 573 -5.99 -27.44 -1.82
N HIS A 574 -5.96 -26.44 -0.94
CA HIS A 574 -7.16 -25.68 -0.58
C HIS A 574 -6.88 -24.18 -0.51
N LEU A 575 -7.94 -23.40 -0.69
CA LEU A 575 -7.96 -21.97 -0.39
C LEU A 575 -8.73 -21.76 0.91
N THR A 576 -8.16 -21.00 1.84
CA THR A 576 -8.81 -20.59 3.08
C THR A 576 -9.22 -19.15 2.95
N LEU A 577 -10.53 -18.89 2.92
CA LEU A 577 -11.09 -17.55 2.87
C LEU A 577 -11.35 -17.09 4.31
N ALA A 578 -10.59 -16.09 4.75
CA ALA A 578 -10.62 -15.51 6.08
C ALA A 578 -11.62 -14.36 6.13
N ILE A 579 -12.63 -14.47 6.98
CA ILE A 579 -13.58 -13.41 7.29
C ILE A 579 -13.06 -12.68 8.52
N GLU A 580 -12.29 -11.63 8.25
CA GLU A 580 -11.65 -10.76 9.22
C GLU A 580 -12.65 -9.69 9.68
N ILE A 581 -12.83 -9.57 10.99
CA ILE A 581 -13.72 -8.58 11.58
C ILE A 581 -12.82 -7.55 12.25
N GLU A 582 -12.63 -6.42 11.56
CA GLU A 582 -11.84 -5.33 12.09
C GLU A 582 -12.59 -4.69 13.28
N PRO A 583 -11.88 -4.14 14.28
CA PRO A 583 -12.48 -3.61 15.51
C PRO A 583 -13.69 -2.67 15.32
N PRO A 584 -13.73 -1.76 14.31
CA PRO A 584 -14.91 -0.90 14.09
C PRO A 584 -16.18 -1.65 13.70
N PHE A 585 -16.06 -2.89 13.19
CA PHE A 585 -17.16 -3.68 12.63
C PHE A 585 -17.57 -4.86 13.52
N GLU A 586 -17.05 -4.92 14.75
CA GLU A 586 -17.67 -5.63 15.87
C GLU A 586 -18.85 -4.81 16.45
N TRP A 587 -19.67 -5.43 17.30
CA TRP A 587 -20.75 -4.72 17.99
C TRP A 587 -20.24 -3.65 18.97
N GLU A 588 -19.09 -3.86 19.61
CA GLU A 588 -18.41 -2.80 20.38
C GLU A 588 -18.13 -1.57 19.50
N GLY A 589 -17.58 -1.79 18.31
CA GLY A 589 -17.30 -0.74 17.34
C GLY A 589 -18.56 0.04 16.95
N PHE A 590 -19.68 -0.67 16.71
CA PHE A 590 -20.96 -0.02 16.42
C PHE A 590 -21.45 0.88 17.57
N VAL A 591 -21.30 0.45 18.83
CA VAL A 591 -21.64 1.27 20.01
C VAL A 591 -20.72 2.49 20.13
N HIS A 592 -19.43 2.37 19.82
CA HIS A 592 -18.52 3.52 19.79
C HIS A 592 -18.88 4.52 18.68
N VAL A 593 -19.26 4.06 17.48
CA VAL A 593 -19.77 4.95 16.42
C VAL A 593 -21.03 5.68 16.89
N ALA A 594 -21.92 4.98 17.59
CA ALA A 594 -23.14 5.55 18.15
C ALA A 594 -22.84 6.64 19.19
N LEU A 595 -21.93 6.36 20.13
CA LEU A 595 -21.50 7.28 21.18
C LEU A 595 -20.83 8.53 20.60
N HIS A 596 -19.92 8.34 19.65
CA HIS A 596 -19.26 9.42 18.94
C HIS A 596 -20.28 10.36 18.27
N HIS A 597 -21.21 9.78 17.51
CA HIS A 597 -22.21 10.58 16.80
C HIS A 597 -23.14 11.34 17.75
N TRP A 598 -23.61 10.68 18.81
CA TRP A 598 -24.45 11.30 19.82
C TRP A 598 -23.71 12.45 20.52
N GLY A 599 -22.46 12.24 20.96
CA GLY A 599 -21.63 13.26 21.61
C GLY A 599 -21.40 14.48 20.74
N HIS A 600 -21.06 14.28 19.45
CA HIS A 600 -20.87 15.39 18.51
C HIS A 600 -22.14 16.25 18.33
N ASN A 601 -23.31 15.62 18.18
CA ASN A 601 -24.58 16.34 18.05
C ASN A 601 -24.96 17.08 19.34
N HIS A 602 -24.69 16.49 20.50
CA HIS A 602 -24.92 17.10 21.81
C HIS A 602 -24.09 18.39 21.98
N ASN A 603 -22.82 18.34 21.64
CA ASN A 603 -21.92 19.50 21.71
C ASN A 603 -22.31 20.61 20.71
N LEU A 604 -22.76 20.25 19.51
CA LEU A 604 -23.25 21.21 18.52
C LEU A 604 -24.51 21.94 19.01
N SER A 605 -25.39 21.25 19.74
CA SER A 605 -26.62 21.83 20.30
C SER A 605 -26.38 22.80 21.48
N ARG A 606 -25.22 22.75 22.15
CA ARG A 606 -24.88 23.66 23.28
C ARG A 606 -23.99 24.83 22.88
N ASN A 607 -23.24 24.74 21.77
CA ASN A 607 -22.42 25.83 21.24
C ASN A 607 -23.22 27.07 20.76
N THR A 608 -24.56 27.01 20.78
CA THR A 608 -25.44 28.19 20.62
C THR A 608 -25.64 28.99 21.93
N SER A 609 -25.14 28.52 23.08
CA SER A 609 -25.12 29.25 24.35
C SER A 609 -23.70 29.68 24.71
N HIS A 610 -23.44 30.98 24.74
CA HIS A 610 -22.15 31.56 25.11
C HIS A 610 -21.83 31.33 26.60
N ASP A 611 -20.99 30.35 26.91
CA ASP A 611 -20.21 30.35 28.16
C ASP A 611 -18.82 29.72 27.92
N HIS A 612 -17.80 30.56 27.75
CA HIS A 612 -16.45 30.18 27.32
C HIS A 612 -15.53 29.72 28.47
N SER A 613 -16.06 29.09 29.51
CA SER A 613 -15.29 28.69 30.70
C SER A 613 -15.24 27.18 31.00
N SER A 614 -15.98 26.34 30.25
CA SER A 614 -15.81 24.88 30.30
C SER A 614 -14.84 24.42 29.22
N HIS A 615 -13.70 23.83 29.60
CA HIS A 615 -13.36 22.59 28.89
C HIS A 615 -14.48 21.62 29.24
N ASP A 616 -15.21 21.17 28.23
CA ASP A 616 -16.57 20.68 28.38
C ASP A 616 -16.61 19.41 29.24
N LEU A 617 -17.27 19.48 30.40
CA LEU A 617 -17.58 18.30 31.21
C LEU A 617 -18.30 17.23 30.36
N ASP A 618 -19.00 17.66 29.30
CA ASP A 618 -19.62 16.82 28.29
C ASP A 618 -18.58 16.04 27.48
N ASP A 619 -17.54 16.71 26.96
CA ASP A 619 -16.43 16.06 26.24
C ASP A 619 -15.73 15.03 27.12
N VAL A 620 -15.39 15.41 28.36
CA VAL A 620 -14.79 14.50 29.35
C VAL A 620 -15.71 13.29 29.57
N SER A 621 -17.02 13.51 29.70
CA SER A 621 -17.99 12.44 29.91
C SER A 621 -18.07 11.49 28.73
N VAL A 622 -18.04 12.00 27.49
CA VAL A 622 -18.02 11.16 26.28
C VAL A 622 -16.75 10.30 26.23
N HIS A 623 -15.58 10.86 26.53
CA HIS A 623 -14.33 10.10 26.58
C HIS A 623 -14.37 8.99 27.66
N LEU A 624 -14.88 9.29 28.86
CA LEU A 624 -15.07 8.29 29.92
C LEU A 624 -16.09 7.22 29.53
N MET A 625 -17.13 7.56 28.76
CA MET A 625 -18.08 6.60 28.23
C MET A 625 -17.46 5.67 27.18
N HIS A 626 -16.51 6.14 26.36
CA HIS A 626 -15.74 5.24 25.48
C HIS A 626 -14.96 4.21 26.30
N ILE A 627 -14.33 4.62 27.41
CA ILE A 627 -13.66 3.69 28.32
C ILE A 627 -14.68 2.71 28.93
N ALA A 628 -15.87 3.18 29.34
CA ALA A 628 -16.91 2.31 29.89
C ALA A 628 -17.40 1.24 28.89
N VAL A 629 -17.64 1.63 27.63
CA VAL A 629 -18.04 0.70 26.56
C VAL A 629 -16.94 -0.34 26.32
N LYS A 630 -15.67 0.07 26.32
CA LYS A 630 -14.52 -0.85 26.18
C LYS A 630 -14.47 -1.88 27.30
N LEU A 631 -14.62 -1.44 28.56
CA LEU A 631 -14.65 -2.34 29.72
C LEU A 631 -15.80 -3.35 29.64
N ILE A 632 -16.97 -2.94 29.15
CA ILE A 632 -18.10 -3.85 28.92
C ILE A 632 -17.76 -4.85 27.82
N GLY A 633 -17.19 -4.41 26.70
CA GLY A 633 -16.88 -5.29 25.58
C GLY A 633 -15.70 -6.24 25.79
N ASP A 634 -14.86 -5.99 26.80
CA ASP A 634 -13.86 -6.95 27.26
C ASP A 634 -14.51 -8.17 27.94
N VAL A 635 -15.69 -7.99 28.55
CA VAL A 635 -16.40 -9.01 29.34
C VAL A 635 -17.61 -9.61 28.63
N ASP A 636 -18.40 -8.81 27.91
CA ASP A 636 -19.62 -9.27 27.24
C ASP A 636 -19.29 -9.88 25.86
N PRO A 637 -19.54 -11.19 25.64
CA PRO A 637 -19.22 -11.85 24.38
C PRO A 637 -20.05 -11.33 23.20
N THR A 638 -21.18 -10.67 23.46
CA THR A 638 -22.02 -10.06 22.41
C THR A 638 -21.31 -8.90 21.73
N CYS A 639 -20.53 -8.12 22.50
CA CYS A 639 -19.76 -6.99 21.97
C CYS A 639 -18.71 -7.43 20.95
N ARG A 640 -18.14 -8.63 21.11
CA ARG A 640 -17.11 -9.20 20.22
C ARG A 640 -17.69 -9.83 18.94
N LYS A 641 -19.01 -9.98 18.82
CA LYS A 641 -19.63 -10.56 17.61
C LYS A 641 -19.53 -9.60 16.44
N ALA A 642 -19.48 -10.15 15.22
CA ALA A 642 -19.55 -9.35 14.01
C ALA A 642 -20.86 -8.54 13.96
N CYS A 643 -20.74 -7.24 13.67
CA CYS A 643 -21.88 -6.42 13.30
C CYS A 643 -22.17 -6.60 11.80
N LEU A 644 -23.37 -7.07 11.46
CA LEU A 644 -23.75 -7.42 10.08
C LEU A 644 -24.58 -6.31 9.41
N ILE A 645 -24.64 -5.11 9.99
CA ILE A 645 -25.41 -3.98 9.46
C ILE A 645 -24.95 -3.57 8.05
N GLY A 646 -23.66 -3.72 7.74
CA GLY A 646 -23.08 -3.41 6.43
C GLY A 646 -23.21 -4.52 5.37
N ALA A 647 -23.87 -5.63 5.71
CA ALA A 647 -23.98 -6.81 4.85
C ALA A 647 -24.89 -6.57 3.64
N ALA A 648 -24.41 -6.96 2.46
CA ALA A 648 -25.18 -6.91 1.22
C ALA A 648 -26.17 -8.07 1.18
N SER A 649 -27.31 -7.97 1.85
CA SER A 649 -28.59 -8.54 1.38
C SER A 649 -29.67 -8.30 2.42
N LEU A 650 -30.66 -7.49 2.06
CA LEU A 650 -31.99 -8.01 1.83
C LEU A 650 -32.68 -7.24 0.69
N PRO A 651 -33.50 -7.90 -0.14
CA PRO A 651 -34.47 -7.17 -0.95
C PRO A 651 -35.35 -6.35 -0.01
N LEU A 652 -35.49 -5.05 -0.31
CA LEU A 652 -36.24 -4.00 0.42
C LEU A 652 -37.73 -4.31 0.71
N PHE A 653 -38.21 -5.55 0.51
CA PHE A 653 -39.65 -5.85 0.44
C PHE A 653 -40.13 -7.13 1.12
N THR A 654 -39.33 -7.84 1.92
CA THR A 654 -39.86 -8.97 2.71
C THR A 654 -39.13 -9.11 4.04
N ASP A 655 -39.83 -8.78 5.15
CA ASP A 655 -39.50 -9.05 6.56
C ASP A 655 -38.01 -9.25 6.86
N ASP A 656 -37.30 -8.14 7.14
CA ASP A 656 -35.87 -8.14 7.42
C ASP A 656 -35.58 -8.65 8.84
N PHE A 657 -35.64 -9.98 8.99
CA PHE A 657 -35.24 -10.70 10.19
C PHE A 657 -33.83 -10.31 10.63
N LEU A 658 -32.91 -10.05 9.67
CA LEU A 658 -31.55 -9.67 9.98
C LEU A 658 -31.53 -8.27 10.61
N GLU A 659 -32.18 -7.28 10.00
CA GLU A 659 -32.31 -5.93 10.57
C GLU A 659 -32.96 -5.96 11.97
N THR A 660 -34.04 -6.72 12.13
CA THR A 660 -34.73 -6.88 13.43
C THR A 660 -33.80 -7.48 14.48
N HIS A 661 -33.02 -8.49 14.09
CA HIS A 661 -32.03 -9.11 14.97
C HIS A 661 -30.89 -8.16 15.33
N GLN A 662 -30.36 -7.41 14.35
CA GLN A 662 -29.33 -6.40 14.59
C GLN A 662 -29.84 -5.32 15.57
N ARG A 663 -31.06 -4.81 15.36
CA ARG A 663 -31.68 -3.82 16.27
C ARG A 663 -31.83 -4.37 17.69
N SER A 664 -32.28 -5.62 17.83
CA SER A 664 -32.40 -6.27 19.14
C SER A 664 -31.05 -6.43 19.85
N ILE A 665 -29.96 -6.70 19.14
CA ILE A 665 -28.62 -6.75 19.73
C ILE A 665 -28.22 -5.35 20.20
N PHE A 666 -28.44 -4.32 19.37
CA PHE A 666 -28.13 -2.95 19.76
C PHE A 666 -28.90 -2.50 21.00
N ASP A 667 -30.21 -2.76 21.07
CA ASP A 667 -31.04 -2.43 22.23
C ASP A 667 -30.56 -3.16 23.50
N HIS A 668 -30.15 -4.43 23.35
CA HIS A 668 -29.56 -5.20 24.45
C HIS A 668 -28.25 -4.56 24.94
N LEU A 669 -27.36 -4.17 24.03
CA LEU A 669 -26.08 -3.54 24.34
C LEU A 669 -26.27 -2.15 24.97
N LEU A 670 -27.25 -1.36 24.53
CA LEU A 670 -27.58 -0.10 25.18
C LEU A 670 -28.09 -0.32 26.61
N SER A 671 -28.94 -1.32 26.83
CA SER A 671 -29.35 -1.70 28.18
C SER A 671 -28.16 -2.08 29.05
N LYS A 672 -27.19 -2.80 28.49
CA LYS A 672 -25.93 -3.18 29.16
C LYS A 672 -25.07 -1.98 29.48
N VAL A 673 -24.87 -1.06 28.54
CA VAL A 673 -24.15 0.20 28.78
C VAL A 673 -24.82 0.99 29.90
N ASN A 674 -26.15 1.07 29.91
CA ASN A 674 -26.87 1.80 30.96
C ASN A 674 -26.71 1.15 32.35
N SER A 675 -26.83 -0.18 32.44
CA SER A 675 -26.79 -0.91 33.71
C SER A 675 -25.37 -1.15 34.26
N ASP A 676 -24.43 -1.50 33.38
CA ASP A 676 -23.13 -2.06 33.77
C ASP A 676 -22.02 -1.00 33.74
N SER A 677 -22.21 0.17 33.11
CA SER A 677 -21.22 1.26 33.13
C SER A 677 -21.16 1.94 34.51
N ASN A 678 -20.03 1.80 35.20
CA ASN A 678 -19.74 2.39 36.50
C ASN A 678 -18.55 3.36 36.44
N PHE A 679 -18.73 4.56 36.99
CA PHE A 679 -17.69 5.59 37.02
C PHE A 679 -16.42 5.17 37.77
N ASN A 680 -16.55 4.41 38.87
CA ASN A 680 -15.39 3.99 39.66
C ASN A 680 -14.54 2.95 38.92
N ASP A 681 -15.17 2.08 38.14
CA ASP A 681 -14.44 1.08 37.33
C ASP A 681 -13.66 1.78 36.21
N VAL A 682 -14.32 2.72 35.52
CA VAL A 682 -13.68 3.59 34.52
C VAL A 682 -12.51 4.37 35.12
N PHE A 683 -12.71 5.00 36.29
CA PHE A 683 -11.65 5.73 36.98
C PHE A 683 -10.47 4.84 37.36
N THR A 684 -10.74 3.64 37.87
CA THR A 684 -9.71 2.67 38.24
C THR A 684 -8.92 2.22 37.00
N SER A 685 -9.62 1.94 35.90
CA SER A 685 -8.97 1.60 34.62
C SER A 685 -8.06 2.71 34.13
N LEU A 686 -8.52 3.97 34.19
CA LEU A 686 -7.72 5.13 33.81
C LEU A 686 -6.48 5.29 34.71
N GLU A 687 -6.63 5.12 36.02
CA GLU A 687 -5.52 5.17 36.97
C GLU A 687 -4.46 4.08 36.70
N VAL A 688 -4.90 2.87 36.37
CA VAL A 688 -4.01 1.75 36.02
C VAL A 688 -3.26 2.05 34.72
N ALA A 689 -3.95 2.55 33.69
CA ALA A 689 -3.33 2.86 32.39
C ALA A 689 -2.26 3.96 32.51
N ILE A 690 -2.55 5.05 33.24
CA ILE A 690 -1.58 6.12 33.50
C ILE A 690 -0.35 5.59 34.26
N ARG A 691 -0.54 4.70 35.25
CA ARG A 691 0.58 4.08 35.98
C ARG A 691 1.47 3.21 35.10
N LYS A 692 0.87 2.51 34.13
CA LYS A 692 1.58 1.63 33.20
C LYS A 692 2.12 2.36 31.96
N ASN A 693 1.80 3.65 31.80
CA ASN A 693 2.09 4.42 30.59
C ASN A 693 1.48 3.75 29.33
N GLU A 694 0.27 3.22 29.49
CA GLU A 694 -0.55 2.62 28.43
C GLU A 694 -1.59 3.65 27.98
N ASP A 695 -1.81 3.81 26.67
CA ASP A 695 -2.86 4.67 26.11
C ASP A 695 -4.13 3.86 25.84
N LEU A 696 -5.20 4.10 26.62
CA LEU A 696 -6.48 3.40 26.45
C LEU A 696 -7.14 3.70 25.10
N PHE A 697 -6.84 4.86 24.51
CA PHE A 697 -7.40 5.26 23.22
C PHE A 697 -6.61 4.70 22.03
N GLU A 698 -5.47 4.05 22.25
CA GLU A 698 -4.72 3.40 21.17
C GLU A 698 -5.57 2.36 20.44
N SER A 699 -6.31 1.54 21.19
CA SER A 699 -7.26 0.55 20.64
C SER A 699 -8.50 1.17 19.96
N LEU A 700 -8.70 2.48 20.15
CA LEU A 700 -9.82 3.27 19.62
C LEU A 700 -9.36 4.35 18.63
N ARG A 701 -8.10 4.33 18.16
CA ARG A 701 -7.59 5.32 17.21
C ARG A 701 -8.46 5.44 15.96
N TRP A 702 -9.05 4.34 15.53
CA TRP A 702 -9.95 4.31 14.37
C TRP A 702 -11.20 5.21 14.55
N VAL A 703 -11.59 5.53 15.79
CA VAL A 703 -12.70 6.47 16.08
C VAL A 703 -12.38 7.87 15.55
N HIS A 704 -11.11 8.26 15.46
CA HIS A 704 -10.69 9.54 14.88
C HIS A 704 -11.04 9.67 13.38
N HIS A 705 -11.32 8.57 12.68
CA HIS A 705 -11.77 8.64 11.28
C HIS A 705 -13.24 9.07 11.12
N LEU A 706 -14.00 9.12 12.23
CA LEU A 706 -15.36 9.65 12.26
C LEU A 706 -15.35 11.19 12.30
N ASP A 707 -14.44 11.80 13.07
CA ASP A 707 -14.16 13.24 13.10
C ASP A 707 -12.74 13.52 13.65
N GLN A 708 -11.97 14.39 12.98
CA GLN A 708 -10.61 14.76 13.38
C GLN A 708 -10.55 15.57 14.69
N LYS A 709 -11.68 16.11 15.16
CA LYS A 709 -11.74 16.97 16.36
C LYS A 709 -11.57 16.24 17.69
N ILE A 710 -11.70 14.92 17.77
CA ILE A 710 -11.50 14.16 19.03
C ILE A 710 -10.03 14.16 19.47
N SER A 711 -9.10 14.51 18.57
CA SER A 711 -7.65 14.49 18.79
C SER A 711 -7.10 15.68 19.60
N SER A 712 -7.79 16.18 20.64
CA SER A 712 -7.23 17.30 21.43
C SER A 712 -7.05 17.06 22.92
N MET A 713 -7.53 15.96 23.50
CA MET A 713 -7.41 15.72 24.95
C MET A 713 -6.43 14.57 25.23
N ALA A 714 -5.28 14.88 25.82
CA ALA A 714 -4.33 13.86 26.26
C ALA A 714 -4.90 13.07 27.45
N MET A 715 -4.51 11.80 27.60
CA MET A 715 -4.93 10.97 28.73
C MET A 715 -4.55 11.58 30.08
N GLU A 716 -3.40 12.26 30.15
CA GLU A 716 -2.94 12.97 31.34
C GLU A 716 -3.87 14.14 31.70
N ASP A 717 -4.37 14.87 30.70
CA ASP A 717 -5.31 15.97 30.88
C ASP A 717 -6.68 15.44 31.36
N LEU A 718 -7.13 14.32 30.77
CA LEU A 718 -8.35 13.62 31.18
C LEU A 718 -8.24 13.18 32.64
N PHE A 719 -7.13 12.52 33.02
CA PHE A 719 -6.89 12.06 34.38
C PHE A 719 -6.82 13.23 35.37
N TYR A 720 -6.12 14.32 35.02
CA TYR A 720 -6.04 15.52 35.83
C TYR A 720 -7.43 16.11 36.13
N LEU A 721 -8.28 16.26 35.10
CA LEU A 721 -9.64 16.78 35.26
C LEU A 721 -10.50 15.88 36.15
N VAL A 722 -10.41 14.56 35.99
CA VAL A 722 -11.16 13.59 36.79
C VAL A 722 -10.73 13.63 38.26
N VAL A 723 -9.43 13.77 38.55
CA VAL A 723 -8.92 13.87 39.93
C VAL A 723 -9.33 15.19 40.59
N HIS A 724 -9.22 16.32 39.88
CA HIS A 724 -9.48 17.65 40.46
C HIS A 724 -10.98 18.00 40.59
N GLN A 725 -11.84 17.44 39.73
CA GLN A 725 -13.27 17.73 39.71
C GLN A 725 -14.16 16.48 39.83
N LYS A 726 -13.68 15.43 40.51
CA LYS A 726 -14.31 14.09 40.59
C LYS A 726 -15.84 14.11 40.68
N ASN A 727 -16.41 14.80 41.67
CA ASN A 727 -17.87 14.83 41.89
C ASN A 727 -18.64 15.45 40.72
N LYS A 728 -18.08 16.48 40.05
CA LYS A 728 -18.71 17.12 38.90
C LYS A 728 -18.63 16.23 37.66
N VAL A 729 -17.48 15.59 37.45
CA VAL A 729 -17.25 14.68 36.33
C VAL A 729 -18.10 13.41 36.48
N GLU A 730 -18.22 12.86 37.69
CA GLU A 730 -19.08 11.71 37.98
C GLU A 730 -20.56 12.03 37.69
N ALA A 731 -21.04 13.20 38.13
CA ALA A 731 -22.40 13.63 37.83
C ALA A 731 -22.64 13.81 36.32
N ALA A 732 -21.71 14.45 35.62
CA ALA A 732 -21.77 14.63 34.17
C ALA A 732 -21.73 13.30 33.41
N PHE A 733 -20.86 12.36 33.83
CA PHE A 733 -20.79 11.01 33.29
C PHE A 733 -22.13 10.26 33.43
N MET A 734 -22.75 10.33 34.61
CA MET A 734 -24.05 9.68 34.85
C MET A 734 -25.18 10.30 34.03
N GLU A 735 -25.18 11.62 33.86
CA GLU A 735 -26.12 12.34 33.00
C GLU A 735 -25.92 11.95 31.54
N ALA A 736 -24.68 12.01 31.04
CA ALA A 736 -24.33 11.65 29.67
C ALA A 736 -24.71 10.20 29.35
N LYS A 737 -24.39 9.27 30.26
CA LYS A 737 -24.79 7.86 30.15
C LYS A 737 -26.30 7.70 29.95
N THR A 738 -27.07 8.36 30.81
CA THR A 738 -28.54 8.26 30.79
C THR A 738 -29.12 8.86 29.51
N LYS A 739 -28.62 10.02 29.08
CA LYS A 739 -29.07 10.67 27.84
C LYS A 739 -28.72 9.85 26.61
N PHE A 740 -27.46 9.42 26.49
CA PHE A 740 -27.00 8.58 25.38
C PHE A 740 -27.92 7.36 25.19
N CYS A 741 -28.18 6.59 26.26
CA CYS A 741 -28.99 5.37 26.16
C CYS A 741 -30.46 5.64 25.82
N ASN A 742 -30.99 6.83 26.10
CA ASN A 742 -32.39 7.19 25.84
C ASN A 742 -32.60 7.90 24.49
N GLU A 743 -31.58 8.58 23.98
CA GLU A 743 -31.71 9.50 22.84
C GLU A 743 -31.05 8.97 21.56
N VAL A 744 -30.13 8.01 21.67
CA VAL A 744 -29.46 7.46 20.49
C VAL A 744 -30.45 6.70 19.61
N VAL A 745 -30.40 6.95 18.30
CA VAL A 745 -31.31 6.36 17.32
C VAL A 745 -30.53 5.44 16.39
N PHE A 746 -30.89 4.15 16.38
CA PHE A 746 -30.24 3.10 15.58
C PHE A 746 -30.02 3.52 14.11
N ASP A 747 -31.06 4.03 13.44
CA ASP A 747 -31.00 4.37 12.01
C ASP A 747 -29.99 5.50 11.70
N ASN A 748 -29.80 6.44 12.64
CA ASN A 748 -28.79 7.49 12.51
C ASN A 748 -27.37 6.93 12.63
N VAL A 749 -27.17 5.92 13.47
CA VAL A 749 -25.88 5.24 13.63
C VAL A 749 -25.54 4.42 12.38
N VAL A 750 -26.52 3.71 11.81
CA VAL A 750 -26.34 2.91 10.57
C VAL A 750 -25.74 3.75 9.44
N HIS A 751 -26.19 5.01 9.27
CA HIS A 751 -25.65 5.90 8.25
C HIS A 751 -24.14 6.16 8.44
N HIS A 752 -23.72 6.54 9.65
CA HIS A 752 -22.33 6.87 9.97
C HIS A 752 -21.42 5.63 9.94
N TYR A 753 -21.93 4.51 10.42
CA TYR A 753 -21.26 3.21 10.35
C TYR A 753 -20.99 2.81 8.89
N ASN A 754 -21.98 2.94 8.00
CA ASN A 754 -21.81 2.65 6.58
C ASN A 754 -20.84 3.62 5.88
N LEU A 755 -20.78 4.89 6.31
CA LEU A 755 -19.77 5.84 5.81
C LEU A 755 -18.36 5.38 6.20
N LEU A 756 -18.16 4.95 7.45
CA LEU A 756 -16.87 4.41 7.91
C LEU A 756 -16.50 3.14 7.14
N LEU A 757 -17.43 2.19 7.01
CA LEU A 757 -17.24 0.97 6.22
C LEU A 757 -16.90 1.29 4.75
N GLY A 758 -17.53 2.31 4.17
CA GLY A 758 -17.23 2.79 2.83
C GLY A 758 -15.80 3.30 2.68
N LYS A 759 -15.26 4.03 3.67
CA LYS A 759 -13.86 4.48 3.67
C LYS A 759 -12.89 3.29 3.71
N TYR A 760 -13.12 2.35 4.62
CA TYR A 760 -12.33 1.13 4.74
C TYR A 760 -12.34 0.32 3.43
N ARG A 761 -13.52 0.04 2.88
CA ARG A 761 -13.67 -0.68 1.61
C ARG A 761 -12.99 0.03 0.45
N SER A 762 -13.11 1.36 0.37
CA SER A 762 -12.43 2.15 -0.66
C SER A 762 -10.92 1.95 -0.59
N MET A 763 -10.34 2.06 0.61
CA MET A 763 -8.91 1.87 0.82
C MET A 763 -8.48 0.44 0.42
N ARG A 764 -9.12 -0.60 0.98
CA ARG A 764 -8.78 -1.99 0.67
C ARG A 764 -8.92 -2.32 -0.81
N LYS A 765 -9.89 -1.71 -1.50
CA LYS A 765 -10.07 -1.85 -2.95
C LYS A 765 -8.94 -1.18 -3.74
N GLN A 766 -8.51 0.02 -3.36
CA GLN A 766 -7.36 0.68 -3.97
C GLN A 766 -6.09 -0.15 -3.79
N TYR A 767 -5.87 -0.70 -2.58
CA TYR A 767 -4.76 -1.61 -2.30
C TYR A 767 -4.81 -2.86 -3.19
N THR A 768 -5.97 -3.53 -3.23
CA THR A 768 -6.16 -4.76 -4.02
C THR A 768 -5.91 -4.52 -5.51
N ASN A 769 -6.48 -3.44 -6.07
CA ASN A 769 -6.27 -3.08 -7.47
C ASN A 769 -4.78 -2.81 -7.76
N GLY A 770 -4.13 -2.08 -6.85
CA GLY A 770 -2.70 -1.80 -6.88
C GLY A 770 -1.85 -3.06 -6.96
N MET A 771 -2.10 -4.02 -6.07
CA MET A 771 -1.35 -5.27 -6.03
C MET A 771 -1.63 -6.18 -7.23
N LEU A 772 -2.88 -6.22 -7.70
CA LEU A 772 -3.25 -6.97 -8.91
C LEU A 772 -2.52 -6.45 -10.15
N ALA A 773 -2.25 -5.15 -10.22
CA ALA A 773 -1.49 -4.57 -11.33
C ALA A 773 0.00 -4.97 -11.31
N LEU A 774 0.55 -5.29 -10.14
CA LEU A 774 1.91 -5.82 -9.99
C LEU A 774 2.01 -7.31 -10.30
N SER A 775 0.88 -8.01 -10.39
CA SER A 775 0.84 -9.45 -10.68
C SER A 775 0.72 -9.70 -12.19
N CYS A 776 1.41 -10.73 -12.69
CA CYS A 776 1.49 -11.01 -14.13
C CYS A 776 0.32 -11.86 -14.69
N PHE A 777 -0.75 -12.12 -13.91
CA PHE A 777 -1.83 -13.07 -14.22
C PHE A 777 -3.17 -12.45 -14.70
#